data_AF-A0A8T7JKE7-F1
#
_entry.id   AF-A0A8T7JKE7-F1
#
_cell.length_a   1.000
_cell.length_b   1.000
_cell.length_c   1.000
_cell.angle_alpha   90.00
_cell.angle_beta   90.00
_cell.angle_gamma   90.00
#
_symmetry.space_group_name_H-M   'P 1'
#
loop_
_entity.id
_entity.type
_entity.pdbx_description
1 polymer ?
#
loop_
_entity_poly.entity_id
_entity_poly.type
_entity_poly.pdbx_seq_one_letter_code
_entity_poly.pdbx_strand_id
1 'polypeptide(L)'
;MSFLKLFLFVSFLSIGLGGCLDFLDDDDDDDEPSSSLTGKAADGYLASAKVCLDLNGNRKCDDGEPSATTGPDGDFTINANTSDVNSATILVEVIAGVTEDKDNPGVKVTKAYSMSAPAGYKFVSPITTLVQAEVEKSGGSVSNAEAVLKARLGTEIDFEDDYVAGQSDTEKSADFQAQYKKLHQVAQVVATIIRNNLDAVAVNKDSDNFKEVLKLVVSKVDVALETINTAVANDSSNDFDPDAFLASNSDIGNTTKVDPETLDDELALQDDIDNAVTADFGALLEAGLFWVEYHDDQSGPEIGYGKTTFDGTTTTNSFFYWDGSDFVLDTSDGGGDSCMDCSNDSELLLTANGWSVANFDEGNDDGPVFDSAEDDGSVLMTQGPLKVRLTGEEFNLTGNKIKGTLSGTGDWEWAGLITTGTTFGTDAKGYKIRMATADDVFIMPEFTNDCTVGENDEDQSGIVGNCNLVRFLNKPGGSLSDNDPTEIQPSSFNPIVTTRGTGTNPLNYKGLILGFDEESDSGFIAEFGPSNTIFYYKVVVQNNAVTSFSKVLEAPYAQKTVHGKSLIVFDVPFSLGLAFFDDHDDSNGGEVVEEDHDEGPKPTALFLTAHEGYWRWGGTIEAGTVIPDDAPFVYNQAAMDSIIGGFDSNLIPSSEAP
;
A
#
# COMPACT_ATOMS: atom_id res chain seq x y z
N MET A 1 20.08 -35.89 -33.04
CA MET A 1 21.00 -36.21 -31.93
C MET A 1 20.17 -36.14 -30.66
N SER A 2 20.10 -37.26 -29.96
CA SER A 2 19.15 -37.57 -28.89
C SER A 2 19.94 -37.77 -27.60
N PHE A 3 19.51 -37.15 -26.51
CA PHE A 3 19.84 -37.49 -25.12
C PHE A 3 18.57 -37.13 -24.32
N LEU A 4 17.61 -38.03 -24.11
CA LEU A 4 17.56 -39.26 -23.30
C LEU A 4 17.48 -38.99 -21.79
N LYS A 5 16.24 -39.16 -21.29
CA LYS A 5 15.76 -39.19 -19.90
C LYS A 5 16.54 -40.20 -19.03
N LEU A 6 16.79 -39.85 -17.77
CA LEU A 6 17.26 -40.77 -16.74
C LEU A 6 16.16 -40.97 -15.69
N PHE A 7 15.44 -42.08 -15.80
CA PHE A 7 14.65 -42.69 -14.73
C PHE A 7 15.55 -43.69 -13.99
N LEU A 8 15.65 -43.62 -12.66
CA LEU A 8 16.31 -44.64 -11.86
C LEU A 8 15.26 -45.48 -11.12
N PHE A 9 15.02 -46.69 -11.62
CA PHE A 9 14.36 -47.78 -10.93
C PHE A 9 15.42 -48.58 -10.16
N VAL A 10 15.22 -48.86 -8.88
CA VAL A 10 15.97 -49.90 -8.16
C VAL A 10 14.98 -50.89 -7.55
N SER A 11 15.10 -52.14 -7.97
CA SER A 11 14.32 -53.29 -7.53
C SER A 11 15.18 -54.19 -6.63
N PHE A 12 14.58 -54.58 -5.48
CA PHE A 12 14.73 -55.80 -4.68
C PHE A 12 16.04 -56.60 -4.65
N LEU A 13 16.54 -56.83 -3.42
CA LEU A 13 17.15 -58.11 -3.03
C LEU A 13 16.86 -58.44 -1.56
N SER A 14 16.06 -59.49 -1.34
CA SER A 14 15.82 -60.11 -0.02
C SER A 14 16.78 -61.28 0.21
N ILE A 15 17.42 -61.35 1.38
CA ILE A 15 17.84 -62.61 2.03
C ILE A 15 17.61 -62.46 3.54
N GLY A 16 16.79 -63.34 4.10
CA GLY A 16 16.48 -63.40 5.53
C GLY A 16 17.48 -64.21 6.34
N LEU A 17 17.55 -63.90 7.63
CA LEU A 17 17.90 -64.83 8.70
C LEU A 17 16.93 -64.58 9.87
N GLY A 18 16.34 -65.67 10.36
CA GLY A 18 15.27 -65.63 11.35
C GLY A 18 15.74 -65.42 12.79
N GLY A 19 14.80 -64.92 13.58
CA GLY A 19 14.75 -65.02 15.02
C GLY A 19 13.32 -64.80 15.46
N CYS A 20 12.66 -65.85 15.95
CA CYS A 20 11.44 -65.72 16.74
C CYS A 20 11.77 -64.99 18.05
N LEU A 21 11.10 -63.88 18.32
CA LEU A 21 10.79 -63.45 19.68
C LEU A 21 9.32 -63.00 19.68
N ASP A 22 8.59 -63.61 20.60
CA ASP A 22 7.16 -63.54 20.84
C ASP A 22 6.98 -62.60 22.03
N PHE A 23 6.51 -61.36 21.85
CA PHE A 23 5.99 -60.50 22.93
C PHE A 23 5.10 -59.38 22.36
N LEU A 24 3.80 -59.51 22.66
CA LEU A 24 2.83 -58.47 23.03
C LEU A 24 2.29 -57.52 21.95
N ASP A 25 0.96 -57.57 21.79
CA ASP A 25 0.11 -56.40 21.49
C ASP A 25 0.63 -55.22 22.33
N ASP A 26 1.21 -54.23 21.66
CA ASP A 26 1.18 -52.85 22.11
C ASP A 26 0.41 -52.13 21.00
N ASP A 27 -0.81 -51.71 21.33
CA ASP A 27 -1.47 -50.63 20.62
C ASP A 27 -0.60 -49.39 20.86
N ASP A 28 0.43 -49.20 20.02
CA ASP A 28 1.09 -47.92 19.85
C ASP A 28 0.04 -47.00 19.18
N ASP A 29 -0.81 -46.39 20.00
CA ASP A 29 -1.35 -45.08 19.70
C ASP A 29 -0.12 -44.16 19.53
N ASP A 30 0.27 -43.93 18.29
CA ASP A 30 1.17 -42.85 17.91
C ASP A 30 0.49 -41.54 18.36
N ASP A 31 0.73 -41.14 19.62
CA ASP A 31 0.42 -39.81 20.15
C ASP A 31 1.24 -38.80 19.35
N GLU A 32 0.70 -38.34 18.22
CA GLU A 32 1.19 -37.19 17.49
C GLU A 32 1.35 -36.02 18.48
N PRO A 33 2.48 -35.27 18.44
CA PRO A 33 2.75 -34.24 19.43
C PRO A 33 1.66 -33.15 19.38
N SER A 34 0.83 -33.09 20.42
CA SER A 34 -0.21 -32.06 20.55
C SER A 34 0.34 -30.75 21.07
N SER A 35 -0.13 -29.62 20.53
CA SER A 35 0.15 -28.27 21.01
C SER A 35 -1.14 -27.47 21.22
N SER A 36 -1.03 -26.37 21.96
CA SER A 36 -2.12 -25.43 22.21
C SER A 36 -1.85 -24.10 21.51
N LEU A 37 -2.78 -23.65 20.68
CA LEU A 37 -2.79 -22.30 20.11
C LEU A 37 -3.71 -21.42 20.96
N THR A 38 -3.13 -20.39 21.60
CA THR A 38 -3.86 -19.40 22.41
C THR A 38 -3.69 -18.03 21.80
N GLY A 39 -4.79 -17.31 21.61
CA GLY A 39 -4.81 -16.02 20.94
C GLY A 39 -6.09 -15.24 21.22
N LYS A 40 -6.29 -14.17 20.44
CA LYS A 40 -7.46 -13.29 20.47
C LYS A 40 -8.01 -13.10 19.05
N ALA A 41 -9.33 -12.97 18.95
CA ALA A 41 -10.01 -12.56 17.73
C ALA A 41 -10.63 -11.17 17.92
N ALA A 42 -10.35 -10.24 17.00
CA ALA A 42 -10.81 -8.87 17.11
C ALA A 42 -11.07 -8.20 15.74
N ASP A 43 -12.28 -7.65 15.59
CA ASP A 43 -12.60 -6.44 14.83
C ASP A 43 -12.44 -5.28 15.84
N GLY A 44 -13.45 -5.07 16.69
CA GLY A 44 -13.28 -5.03 18.15
C GLY A 44 -13.29 -6.44 18.74
N TYR A 45 -12.98 -6.62 20.03
CA TYR A 45 -12.94 -7.99 20.60
C TYR A 45 -14.23 -8.78 20.33
N LEU A 46 -14.10 -9.95 19.69
CA LEU A 46 -15.25 -10.73 19.25
C LEU A 46 -15.61 -11.77 20.31
N ALA A 47 -16.70 -11.56 21.03
CA ALA A 47 -17.19 -12.50 22.03
C ALA A 47 -18.20 -13.49 21.44
N SER A 48 -18.07 -14.78 21.78
CA SER A 48 -18.92 -15.86 21.24
C SER A 48 -18.82 -16.07 19.72
N ALA A 49 -17.65 -15.85 19.14
CA ALA A 49 -17.29 -16.27 17.78
C ALA A 49 -16.75 -17.71 17.79
N LYS A 50 -16.85 -18.42 16.66
CA LYS A 50 -16.23 -19.76 16.50
C LYS A 50 -14.85 -19.57 15.88
N VAL A 51 -13.83 -20.21 16.45
CA VAL A 51 -12.46 -20.20 15.92
C VAL A 51 -12.06 -21.62 15.57
N CYS A 52 -11.42 -21.86 14.43
CA CYS A 52 -10.94 -23.18 14.02
C CYS A 52 -9.63 -23.12 13.26
N LEU A 53 -8.98 -24.28 13.13
CA LEU A 53 -7.90 -24.51 12.17
C LEU A 53 -8.50 -25.09 10.88
N ASP A 54 -8.39 -24.37 9.77
CA ASP A 54 -8.87 -24.78 8.44
C ASP A 54 -7.91 -25.82 7.85
N LEU A 55 -8.22 -27.09 8.04
CA LEU A 55 -7.34 -28.20 7.65
C LEU A 55 -7.52 -28.58 6.17
N ASN A 56 -8.64 -28.21 5.56
CA ASN A 56 -8.96 -28.58 4.18
C ASN A 56 -8.90 -27.39 3.20
N GLY A 57 -8.71 -26.17 3.69
CA GLY A 57 -8.54 -24.95 2.91
C GLY A 57 -9.84 -24.46 2.26
N ASN A 58 -11.01 -24.81 2.82
CA ASN A 58 -12.31 -24.42 2.27
C ASN A 58 -12.85 -23.11 2.87
N ARG A 59 -12.11 -22.47 3.78
CA ARG A 59 -12.48 -21.22 4.46
C ARG A 59 -13.72 -21.32 5.35
N LYS A 60 -14.02 -22.51 5.88
CA LYS A 60 -15.15 -22.75 6.78
C LYS A 60 -14.67 -23.53 7.99
N CYS A 61 -15.31 -23.33 9.13
CA CYS A 61 -15.06 -24.17 10.29
C CYS A 61 -15.90 -25.43 10.26
N ASP A 62 -15.36 -26.51 9.68
CA ASP A 62 -16.06 -27.77 9.49
C ASP A 62 -16.19 -28.61 10.77
N ASP A 63 -17.15 -29.53 10.73
CA ASP A 63 -17.27 -30.58 11.75
C ASP A 63 -16.05 -31.51 11.68
N GLY A 64 -15.29 -31.57 12.79
CA GLY A 64 -14.09 -32.40 12.91
C GLY A 64 -12.79 -31.61 12.90
N GLU A 65 -12.83 -30.31 12.59
CA GLU A 65 -11.68 -29.43 12.71
C GLU A 65 -11.46 -28.97 14.16
N PRO A 66 -10.19 -28.86 14.62
CA PRO A 66 -9.88 -28.32 15.93
C PRO A 66 -10.44 -26.91 16.08
N SER A 67 -11.28 -26.69 17.09
CA SER A 67 -12.02 -25.44 17.24
C SER A 67 -12.26 -25.04 18.70
N ALA A 68 -12.58 -23.76 18.89
CA ALA A 68 -12.92 -23.13 20.15
C ALA A 68 -14.01 -22.07 19.96
N THR A 69 -14.57 -21.59 21.07
CA THR A 69 -15.45 -20.40 21.08
C THR A 69 -14.76 -19.31 21.86
N THR A 70 -14.78 -18.08 21.34
CA THR A 70 -14.12 -16.95 21.99
C THR A 70 -14.80 -16.54 23.30
N GLY A 71 -14.00 -16.14 24.28
CA GLY A 71 -14.42 -15.55 25.53
C GLY A 71 -14.87 -14.08 25.40
N PRO A 72 -15.24 -13.43 26.52
CA PRO A 72 -15.72 -12.05 26.53
C PRO A 72 -14.72 -11.02 25.99
N ASP A 73 -13.42 -11.32 26.08
CA ASP A 73 -12.32 -10.46 25.64
C ASP A 73 -11.68 -10.97 24.33
N GLY A 74 -12.45 -11.72 23.54
CA GLY A 74 -12.02 -12.32 22.26
C GLY A 74 -11.03 -13.48 22.41
N ASP A 75 -10.70 -13.91 23.62
CA ASP A 75 -9.70 -14.93 23.89
C ASP A 75 -10.17 -16.33 23.47
N PHE A 76 -9.26 -17.12 22.89
CA PHE A 76 -9.54 -18.52 22.54
C PHE A 76 -8.34 -19.41 22.84
N THR A 77 -8.58 -20.73 22.94
CA THR A 77 -7.51 -21.74 23.00
C THR A 77 -7.96 -22.99 22.24
N ILE A 78 -7.21 -23.36 21.21
CA ILE A 78 -7.40 -24.57 20.41
C ILE A 78 -6.31 -25.58 20.77
N ASN A 79 -6.69 -26.81 21.07
CA ASN A 79 -5.75 -27.91 21.22
C ASN A 79 -5.79 -28.77 19.95
N ALA A 80 -4.64 -28.94 19.30
CA ALA A 80 -4.52 -29.65 18.03
C ALA A 80 -3.13 -30.30 17.90
N ASN A 81 -2.87 -31.00 16.80
CA ASN A 81 -1.52 -31.49 16.52
C ASN A 81 -0.58 -30.31 16.22
N THR A 82 0.69 -30.45 16.58
CA THR A 82 1.70 -29.41 16.34
C THR A 82 1.86 -29.11 14.85
N SER A 83 1.70 -30.12 13.98
CA SER A 83 1.68 -29.93 12.52
C SER A 83 0.58 -28.97 12.08
N ASP A 84 -0.62 -29.15 12.63
CA ASP A 84 -1.82 -28.42 12.22
C ASP A 84 -1.73 -26.97 12.69
N VAL A 85 -1.30 -26.74 13.93
CA VAL A 85 -1.06 -25.38 14.46
C VAL A 85 -0.02 -24.61 13.63
N ASN A 86 0.99 -25.30 13.09
CA ASN A 86 2.07 -24.67 12.33
C ASN A 86 1.80 -24.55 10.82
N SER A 87 0.70 -25.11 10.31
CA SER A 87 0.45 -25.15 8.85
C SER A 87 -0.96 -24.76 8.42
N ALA A 88 -1.95 -24.88 9.29
CA ALA A 88 -3.33 -24.55 8.97
C ALA A 88 -3.63 -23.05 9.14
N THR A 89 -4.39 -22.48 8.21
CA THR A 89 -4.96 -21.14 8.35
C THR A 89 -5.90 -21.12 9.56
N ILE A 90 -5.83 -20.05 10.36
CA ILE A 90 -6.75 -19.85 11.48
C ILE A 90 -7.97 -19.10 10.95
N LEU A 91 -9.18 -19.58 11.24
CA LEU A 91 -10.41 -18.90 10.87
C LEU A 91 -11.19 -18.46 12.11
N VAL A 92 -11.82 -17.30 11.99
CA VAL A 92 -12.81 -16.80 12.95
C VAL A 92 -14.12 -16.60 12.21
N GLU A 93 -15.14 -17.35 12.59
CA GLU A 93 -16.51 -17.18 12.12
C GLU A 93 -17.30 -16.30 13.08
N VAL A 94 -17.68 -15.12 12.57
CA VAL A 94 -18.61 -14.22 13.25
C VAL A 94 -20.05 -14.63 12.92
N ILE A 95 -20.85 -14.86 13.95
CA ILE A 95 -22.17 -15.49 13.85
C ILE A 95 -23.26 -14.46 14.15
N ALA A 96 -24.08 -14.16 13.14
CA ALA A 96 -25.22 -13.25 13.26
C ALA A 96 -26.16 -13.64 14.43
N GLY A 97 -26.50 -12.67 15.27
CA GLY A 97 -27.38 -12.86 16.43
C GLY A 97 -26.76 -13.66 17.60
N VAL A 98 -25.49 -14.05 17.49
CA VAL A 98 -24.75 -14.78 18.55
C VAL A 98 -23.53 -13.99 19.00
N THR A 99 -22.63 -13.67 18.06
CA THR A 99 -21.38 -12.97 18.34
C THR A 99 -21.64 -11.50 18.69
N GLU A 100 -20.91 -11.01 19.69
CA GLU A 100 -20.91 -9.60 20.11
C GLU A 100 -19.55 -9.01 19.76
N ASP A 101 -19.56 -7.90 19.04
CA ASP A 101 -18.39 -7.08 18.78
C ASP A 101 -18.28 -6.00 19.87
N LYS A 102 -17.14 -5.96 20.56
CA LYS A 102 -16.92 -5.05 21.68
C LYS A 102 -16.68 -3.59 21.29
N ASP A 103 -16.64 -3.27 20.01
CA ASP A 103 -16.76 -1.87 19.56
C ASP A 103 -18.16 -1.31 19.82
N ASN A 104 -19.17 -2.18 19.84
CA ASN A 104 -20.55 -1.85 20.21
C ASN A 104 -21.04 -2.72 21.37
N PRO A 105 -20.58 -2.49 22.62
CA PRO A 105 -20.88 -3.37 23.75
C PRO A 105 -22.38 -3.59 23.98
N GLY A 106 -22.76 -4.85 24.14
CA GLY A 106 -24.13 -5.29 24.34
C GLY A 106 -24.96 -5.43 23.07
N VAL A 107 -24.39 -5.11 21.90
CA VAL A 107 -25.04 -5.26 20.60
C VAL A 107 -24.45 -6.47 19.88
N LYS A 108 -25.31 -7.41 19.50
CA LYS A 108 -24.88 -8.54 18.70
C LYS A 108 -24.80 -8.14 17.23
N VAL A 109 -23.80 -8.65 16.53
CA VAL A 109 -23.66 -8.49 15.09
C VAL A 109 -24.89 -9.05 14.37
N THR A 110 -25.38 -8.33 13.37
CA THR A 110 -26.61 -8.68 12.63
C THR A 110 -26.33 -9.45 11.35
N LYS A 111 -25.11 -9.31 10.81
CA LYS A 111 -24.63 -9.98 9.60
C LYS A 111 -23.44 -10.87 9.95
N ALA A 112 -23.38 -12.06 9.36
CA ALA A 112 -22.28 -12.99 9.58
C ALA A 112 -21.14 -12.68 8.59
N TYR A 113 -19.90 -12.92 9.03
CA TYR A 113 -18.72 -12.84 8.18
C TYR A 113 -17.65 -13.79 8.72
N SER A 114 -16.49 -13.83 8.09
CA SER A 114 -15.36 -14.64 8.53
C SER A 114 -14.05 -13.90 8.29
N MET A 115 -13.10 -14.11 9.20
CA MET A 115 -11.75 -13.54 9.16
C MET A 115 -10.74 -14.68 9.20
N SER A 116 -9.54 -14.43 8.69
CA SER A 116 -8.45 -15.40 8.69
C SER A 116 -7.15 -14.81 9.20
N ALA A 117 -6.22 -15.68 9.58
CA ALA A 117 -4.83 -15.33 9.85
C ALA A 117 -3.89 -16.46 9.41
N PRO A 118 -2.63 -16.15 9.08
CA PRO A 118 -1.63 -17.18 8.82
C PRO A 118 -1.42 -18.14 9.99
N ALA A 119 -0.89 -19.32 9.69
CA ALA A 119 -0.65 -20.35 10.68
C ALA A 119 0.25 -19.83 11.82
N GLY A 120 -0.10 -20.16 13.06
CA GLY A 120 0.64 -19.77 14.26
C GLY A 120 0.36 -18.36 14.80
N TYR A 121 -0.41 -17.52 14.09
CA TYR A 121 -0.77 -16.17 14.55
C TYR A 121 -1.56 -16.22 15.86
N LYS A 122 -1.30 -15.25 16.75
CA LYS A 122 -2.00 -15.14 18.05
C LYS A 122 -3.06 -14.04 18.10
N PHE A 123 -3.15 -13.25 17.05
CA PHE A 123 -4.15 -12.21 16.91
C PHE A 123 -4.80 -12.37 15.54
N VAL A 124 -6.11 -12.59 15.51
CA VAL A 124 -6.89 -12.78 14.27
C VAL A 124 -7.81 -11.59 14.09
N SER A 125 -7.64 -10.88 12.97
CA SER A 125 -8.32 -9.62 12.71
C SER A 125 -8.60 -9.38 11.21
N PRO A 126 -9.34 -8.33 10.85
CA PRO A 126 -9.54 -7.95 9.45
C PRO A 126 -8.22 -7.70 8.71
N ILE A 127 -7.21 -7.11 9.39
CA ILE A 127 -5.89 -6.88 8.80
C ILE A 127 -5.14 -8.20 8.55
N THR A 128 -5.15 -9.14 9.50
CA THR A 128 -4.50 -10.45 9.29
C THR A 128 -5.22 -11.29 8.23
N THR A 129 -6.47 -10.97 7.92
CA THR A 129 -7.21 -11.57 6.79
C THR A 129 -6.58 -11.14 5.47
N LEU A 130 -6.19 -9.86 5.35
CA LEU A 130 -5.43 -9.36 4.21
C LEU A 130 -4.04 -10.00 4.14
N VAL A 131 -3.35 -10.16 5.29
CA VAL A 131 -2.04 -10.85 5.34
C VAL A 131 -2.18 -12.27 4.80
N GLN A 132 -3.20 -13.02 5.26
CA GLN A 132 -3.45 -14.38 4.79
C GLN A 132 -3.72 -14.44 3.28
N ALA A 133 -4.49 -13.49 2.73
CA ALA A 133 -4.75 -13.42 1.30
C ALA A 133 -3.49 -13.11 0.49
N GLU A 134 -2.65 -12.18 0.96
CA GLU A 134 -1.38 -11.85 0.31
C GLU A 134 -0.37 -13.01 0.42
N VAL A 135 -0.40 -13.81 1.50
CA VAL A 135 0.35 -15.07 1.61
C VAL A 135 -0.06 -16.06 0.52
N GLU A 136 -1.36 -16.21 0.26
CA GLU A 136 -1.87 -17.10 -0.79
C GLU A 136 -1.46 -16.63 -2.19
N LYS A 137 -1.49 -15.32 -2.42
CA LYS A 137 -1.12 -14.67 -3.68
C LYS A 137 0.39 -14.74 -3.97
N SER A 138 1.23 -14.47 -2.98
CA SER A 138 2.70 -14.40 -3.10
C SER A 138 3.41 -15.77 -3.00
N GLY A 139 2.68 -16.87 -2.85
CA GLY A 139 3.25 -18.21 -2.78
C GLY A 139 3.79 -18.62 -1.39
N GLY A 140 3.27 -18.02 -0.31
CA GLY A 140 3.38 -18.56 1.05
C GLY A 140 4.28 -17.79 2.03
N SER A 141 4.90 -16.68 1.64
CA SER A 141 5.82 -15.94 2.54
C SER A 141 5.08 -14.91 3.39
N VAL A 142 4.84 -15.24 4.66
CA VAL A 142 4.24 -14.34 5.66
C VAL A 142 5.02 -13.02 5.76
N SER A 143 6.35 -13.09 5.87
CA SER A 143 7.18 -11.88 6.01
C SER A 143 7.10 -10.96 4.80
N ASN A 144 6.93 -11.51 3.59
CA ASN A 144 6.76 -10.67 2.39
C ASN A 144 5.37 -10.05 2.37
N ALA A 145 4.34 -10.83 2.70
CA ALA A 145 2.96 -10.33 2.77
C ALA A 145 2.81 -9.19 3.78
N GLU A 146 3.42 -9.33 4.96
CA GLU A 146 3.44 -8.25 5.95
C GLU A 146 4.20 -7.02 5.45
N ALA A 147 5.35 -7.19 4.80
CA ALA A 147 6.13 -6.06 4.27
C ALA A 147 5.34 -5.28 3.21
N VAL A 148 4.65 -5.98 2.30
CA VAL A 148 3.78 -5.38 1.29
C VAL A 148 2.66 -4.57 1.97
N LEU A 149 1.91 -5.18 2.88
CA LEU A 149 0.78 -4.49 3.52
C LEU A 149 1.23 -3.36 4.45
N LYS A 150 2.36 -3.49 5.14
CA LYS A 150 2.94 -2.42 5.97
C LYS A 150 3.31 -1.20 5.14
N ALA A 151 3.92 -1.42 3.98
CA ALA A 151 4.24 -0.33 3.05
C ALA A 151 2.97 0.41 2.60
N ARG A 152 1.93 -0.34 2.19
CA ARG A 152 0.66 0.22 1.71
C ARG A 152 -0.14 0.94 2.80
N LEU A 153 -0.08 0.44 4.04
CA LEU A 153 -0.73 1.06 5.19
C LEU A 153 0.11 2.18 5.82
N GLY A 154 1.38 2.34 5.43
CA GLY A 154 2.30 3.29 6.04
C GLY A 154 2.48 3.03 7.54
N THR A 155 2.59 1.77 7.94
CA THR A 155 2.66 1.38 9.36
C THR A 155 3.79 0.39 9.64
N GLU A 156 4.43 0.55 10.81
CA GLU A 156 5.42 -0.38 11.34
C GLU A 156 4.84 -1.30 12.43
N ILE A 157 3.55 -1.16 12.74
CA ILE A 157 2.86 -1.99 13.73
C ILE A 157 2.91 -3.44 13.27
N ASP A 158 3.31 -4.34 14.18
CA ASP A 158 3.20 -5.77 13.94
C ASP A 158 1.71 -6.15 13.86
N PHE A 159 1.29 -6.84 12.79
CA PHE A 159 -0.11 -7.21 12.64
C PHE A 159 -0.55 -8.30 13.64
N GLU A 160 0.39 -8.94 14.35
CA GLU A 160 0.12 -9.77 15.52
C GLU A 160 -0.07 -8.99 16.84
N ASP A 161 0.28 -7.70 16.88
CA ASP A 161 0.06 -6.88 18.06
C ASP A 161 -1.45 -6.67 18.31
N ASP A 162 -1.85 -6.67 19.59
CA ASP A 162 -3.22 -6.35 20.00
C ASP A 162 -3.46 -4.84 19.85
N TYR A 163 -3.82 -4.42 18.64
CA TYR A 163 -3.99 -3.00 18.35
C TYR A 163 -5.24 -2.38 18.98
N VAL A 164 -6.22 -3.23 19.31
CA VAL A 164 -7.44 -2.82 20.02
C VAL A 164 -7.11 -2.40 21.45
N ALA A 165 -6.26 -3.15 22.17
CA ALA A 165 -5.79 -2.72 23.48
C ALA A 165 -4.80 -1.55 23.40
N GLY A 166 -3.87 -1.59 22.44
CA GLY A 166 -2.76 -0.65 22.41
C GLY A 166 -3.15 0.80 22.11
N GLN A 167 -4.32 1.05 21.48
CA GLN A 167 -4.85 2.41 21.30
C GLN A 167 -5.21 3.12 22.62
N SER A 168 -5.34 2.37 23.72
CA SER A 168 -5.64 2.90 25.07
C SER A 168 -4.56 2.58 26.11
N ASP A 169 -3.40 2.06 25.67
CA ASP A 169 -2.33 1.63 26.57
C ASP A 169 -1.50 2.82 27.07
N THR A 170 -1.72 3.22 28.32
CA THR A 170 -1.09 4.38 28.95
C THR A 170 0.43 4.28 29.11
N GLU A 171 1.02 3.09 28.92
CA GLU A 171 2.47 2.92 28.91
C GLU A 171 3.10 3.28 27.55
N LYS A 172 2.27 3.43 26.50
CA LYS A 172 2.70 3.84 25.16
C LYS A 172 2.54 5.36 24.96
N SER A 173 3.29 5.93 24.02
CA SER A 173 3.14 7.35 23.67
C SER A 173 1.79 7.60 22.99
N ALA A 174 1.29 8.84 23.08
CA ALA A 174 0.07 9.26 22.39
C ALA A 174 0.16 8.99 20.88
N ASP A 175 1.31 9.24 20.28
CA ASP A 175 1.55 9.03 18.84
C ASP A 175 1.45 7.54 18.46
N PHE A 176 1.86 6.63 19.36
CA PHE A 176 1.73 5.19 19.14
C PHE A 176 0.30 4.69 19.37
N GLN A 177 -0.40 5.24 20.37
CA GLN A 177 -1.83 5.01 20.57
C GLN A 177 -2.64 5.47 19.35
N ALA A 178 -2.28 6.60 18.74
CA ALA A 178 -2.94 7.14 17.55
C ALA A 178 -2.76 6.21 16.33
N GLN A 179 -1.56 5.66 16.11
CA GLN A 179 -1.35 4.68 15.02
C GLN A 179 -2.12 3.38 15.25
N TYR A 180 -2.19 2.91 16.50
CA TYR A 180 -2.99 1.76 16.87
C TYR A 180 -4.49 2.01 16.62
N LYS A 181 -4.98 3.20 16.97
CA LYS A 181 -6.33 3.65 16.68
C LYS A 181 -6.58 3.69 15.16
N LYS A 182 -5.67 4.27 14.39
CA LYS A 182 -5.77 4.32 12.91
C LYS A 182 -5.85 2.90 12.32
N LEU A 183 -4.95 2.01 12.71
CA LEU A 183 -4.95 0.63 12.23
C LEU A 183 -6.24 -0.12 12.61
N HIS A 184 -6.77 0.15 13.80
CA HIS A 184 -8.07 -0.37 14.23
C HIS A 184 -9.22 0.15 13.34
N GLN A 185 -9.26 1.45 13.04
CA GLN A 185 -10.27 2.04 12.16
C GLN A 185 -10.21 1.47 10.74
N VAL A 186 -9.00 1.28 10.18
CA VAL A 186 -8.82 0.57 8.90
C VAL A 186 -9.39 -0.85 8.99
N ALA A 187 -9.11 -1.58 10.08
CA ALA A 187 -9.65 -2.92 10.30
C ALA A 187 -11.19 -2.93 10.33
N GLN A 188 -11.81 -1.97 11.02
CA GLN A 188 -13.27 -1.82 11.10
C GLN A 188 -13.92 -1.56 9.73
N VAL A 189 -13.27 -0.77 8.87
CA VAL A 189 -13.71 -0.54 7.48
C VAL A 189 -13.61 -1.83 6.68
N VAL A 190 -12.47 -2.53 6.73
CA VAL A 190 -12.27 -3.81 6.05
C VAL A 190 -13.31 -4.84 6.46
N ALA A 191 -13.57 -4.99 7.76
CA ALA A 191 -14.58 -5.90 8.27
C ALA A 191 -15.99 -5.55 7.78
N THR A 192 -16.31 -4.25 7.74
CA THR A 192 -17.59 -3.74 7.26
C THR A 192 -17.78 -4.01 5.76
N ILE A 193 -16.75 -3.82 4.94
CA ILE A 193 -16.77 -4.16 3.51
C ILE A 193 -17.00 -5.67 3.31
N ILE A 194 -16.25 -6.51 4.04
CA ILE A 194 -16.41 -7.97 3.96
C ILE A 194 -17.84 -8.38 4.33
N ARG A 195 -18.32 -7.89 5.47
CA ARG A 195 -19.66 -8.19 5.99
C ARG A 195 -20.77 -7.73 5.05
N ASN A 196 -20.68 -6.52 4.51
CA ASN A 196 -21.71 -5.95 3.65
C ASN A 196 -21.78 -6.67 2.30
N ASN A 197 -20.64 -7.01 1.70
CA ASN A 197 -20.61 -7.76 0.45
C ASN A 197 -21.13 -9.19 0.62
N LEU A 198 -20.68 -9.92 1.65
CA LEU A 198 -21.15 -11.29 1.91
C LEU A 198 -22.68 -11.35 2.18
N ASP A 199 -23.22 -10.32 2.84
CA ASP A 199 -24.66 -10.17 3.04
C ASP A 199 -25.39 -9.84 1.73
N ALA A 200 -24.84 -8.96 0.89
CA ALA A 200 -25.41 -8.57 -0.40
C ALA A 200 -25.57 -9.76 -1.35
N VAL A 201 -24.56 -10.65 -1.41
CA VAL A 201 -24.62 -11.86 -2.25
C VAL A 201 -25.37 -13.02 -1.59
N ALA A 202 -25.91 -12.82 -0.38
CA ALA A 202 -26.70 -13.80 0.39
C ALA A 202 -26.07 -15.21 0.43
N VAL A 203 -24.74 -15.28 0.52
CA VAL A 203 -24.03 -16.55 0.47
C VAL A 203 -24.23 -17.28 1.79
N ASN A 204 -24.90 -18.44 1.75
CA ASN A 204 -24.83 -19.36 2.87
C ASN A 204 -23.38 -19.85 2.98
N LYS A 205 -22.80 -19.81 4.18
CA LYS A 205 -21.50 -20.42 4.48
C LYS A 205 -21.43 -21.88 4.00
N ASP A 206 -22.56 -22.57 3.87
CA ASP A 206 -22.61 -23.93 3.34
C ASP A 206 -22.51 -24.04 1.80
N SER A 207 -22.50 -22.93 1.06
CA SER A 207 -22.44 -22.98 -0.41
C SER A 207 -21.03 -23.28 -0.93
N ASP A 208 -20.94 -23.95 -2.07
CA ASP A 208 -19.67 -24.33 -2.69
C ASP A 208 -18.84 -23.12 -3.14
N ASN A 209 -19.46 -21.93 -3.29
CA ASN A 209 -18.80 -20.72 -3.78
C ASN A 209 -18.36 -19.74 -2.67
N PHE A 210 -18.56 -20.06 -1.38
CA PHE A 210 -18.25 -19.13 -0.29
C PHE A 210 -16.78 -18.68 -0.29
N LYS A 211 -15.86 -19.61 -0.57
CA LYS A 211 -14.43 -19.34 -0.61
C LYS A 211 -14.09 -18.34 -1.71
N GLU A 212 -14.67 -18.55 -2.89
CA GLU A 212 -14.45 -17.75 -4.10
C GLU A 212 -15.00 -16.33 -3.91
N VAL A 213 -16.18 -16.20 -3.31
CA VAL A 213 -16.74 -14.89 -2.95
C VAL A 213 -15.88 -14.18 -1.91
N LEU A 214 -15.49 -14.86 -0.84
CA LEU A 214 -14.63 -14.26 0.19
C LEU A 214 -13.31 -13.78 -0.43
N LYS A 215 -12.73 -14.58 -1.33
CA LYS A 215 -11.51 -14.22 -2.06
C LYS A 215 -11.72 -12.99 -2.95
N LEU A 216 -12.81 -12.92 -3.71
CA LEU A 216 -13.16 -11.76 -4.54
C LEU A 216 -13.28 -10.49 -3.68
N VAL A 217 -14.01 -10.56 -2.56
CA VAL A 217 -14.19 -9.41 -1.67
C VAL A 217 -12.85 -8.95 -1.10
N VAL A 218 -12.02 -9.88 -0.63
CA VAL A 218 -10.68 -9.54 -0.11
C VAL A 218 -9.76 -8.98 -1.20
N SER A 219 -9.85 -9.47 -2.44
CA SER A 219 -9.14 -8.91 -3.60
C SER A 219 -9.55 -7.46 -3.87
N LYS A 220 -10.85 -7.15 -3.81
CA LYS A 220 -11.32 -5.76 -3.98
C LYS A 220 -10.91 -4.85 -2.82
N VAL A 221 -10.89 -5.36 -1.58
CA VAL A 221 -10.32 -4.63 -0.44
C VAL A 221 -8.82 -4.42 -0.63
N ASP A 222 -8.08 -5.41 -1.14
CA ASP A 222 -6.66 -5.29 -1.46
C ASP A 222 -6.46 -4.15 -2.46
N VAL A 223 -7.30 -3.98 -3.49
CA VAL A 223 -7.23 -2.84 -4.41
C VAL A 223 -7.46 -1.50 -3.68
N ALA A 224 -8.52 -1.39 -2.87
CA ALA A 224 -8.89 -0.14 -2.21
C ALA A 224 -8.09 0.20 -0.94
N LEU A 225 -7.11 -0.63 -0.53
CA LEU A 225 -6.47 -0.55 0.79
C LEU A 225 -5.79 0.80 1.06
N GLU A 226 -5.12 1.36 0.07
CA GLU A 226 -4.43 2.66 0.19
C GLU A 226 -5.43 3.80 0.31
N THR A 227 -6.45 3.84 -0.55
CA THR A 227 -7.56 4.79 -0.46
C THR A 227 -8.25 4.73 0.90
N ILE A 228 -8.50 3.53 1.43
CA ILE A 228 -9.05 3.33 2.78
C ILE A 228 -8.10 3.92 3.82
N ASN A 229 -6.80 3.62 3.75
CA ASN A 229 -5.82 4.08 4.72
C ASN A 229 -5.68 5.60 4.75
N THR A 230 -5.70 6.25 3.58
CA THR A 230 -5.66 7.71 3.43
C THR A 230 -6.95 8.34 3.95
N ALA A 231 -8.10 7.86 3.52
CA ALA A 231 -9.39 8.38 3.98
C ALA A 231 -9.58 8.23 5.50
N VAL A 232 -9.13 7.11 6.09
CA VAL A 232 -9.14 6.94 7.56
C VAL A 232 -8.17 7.90 8.25
N ALA A 233 -6.99 8.18 7.67
CA ALA A 233 -6.05 9.15 8.23
C ALA A 233 -6.64 10.55 8.31
N ASN A 234 -7.48 10.91 7.34
CA ASN A 234 -8.12 12.22 7.23
C ASN A 234 -9.45 12.30 8.01
N ASP A 235 -9.93 11.19 8.57
CA ASP A 235 -11.13 11.17 9.40
C ASP A 235 -10.86 11.79 10.78
N SER A 236 -11.47 12.95 11.02
CA SER A 236 -11.39 13.68 12.30
C SER A 236 -12.52 13.31 13.27
N SER A 237 -13.31 12.26 12.99
CA SER A 237 -14.41 11.87 13.86
C SER A 237 -13.88 11.31 15.18
N ASN A 238 -14.44 11.81 16.27
CA ASN A 238 -14.18 11.27 17.60
C ASN A 238 -14.97 9.97 17.86
N ASP A 239 -15.96 9.67 17.03
CA ASP A 239 -16.83 8.49 17.10
C ASP A 239 -16.84 7.84 15.72
N PHE A 240 -15.84 7.00 15.46
CA PHE A 240 -15.66 6.39 14.15
C PHE A 240 -16.73 5.32 13.92
N ASP A 241 -17.58 5.55 12.93
CA ASP A 241 -18.58 4.61 12.48
C ASP A 241 -18.22 4.16 11.05
N PRO A 242 -17.79 2.90 10.84
CA PRO A 242 -17.36 2.44 9.53
C PRO A 242 -18.49 2.42 8.50
N ASP A 243 -19.76 2.28 8.90
CA ASP A 243 -20.89 2.34 7.96
C ASP A 243 -21.12 3.80 7.51
N ALA A 244 -21.02 4.77 8.42
CA ALA A 244 -21.11 6.20 8.09
C ALA A 244 -19.89 6.69 7.27
N PHE A 245 -18.70 6.17 7.57
CA PHE A 245 -17.47 6.44 6.85
C PHE A 245 -17.58 6.00 5.39
N LEU A 246 -18.00 4.75 5.13
CA LEU A 246 -18.19 4.25 3.77
C LEU A 246 -19.30 4.99 3.01
N ALA A 247 -20.35 5.45 3.70
CA ALA A 247 -21.38 6.27 3.09
C ALA A 247 -20.88 7.66 2.67
N SER A 248 -19.82 8.16 3.31
CA SER A 248 -19.21 9.46 3.00
C SER A 248 -18.05 9.35 2.00
N ASN A 249 -17.52 8.14 1.77
CA ASN A 249 -16.43 7.85 0.83
C ASN A 249 -16.95 6.87 -0.23
N SER A 250 -17.80 7.37 -1.13
CA SER A 250 -18.52 6.53 -2.10
C SER A 250 -17.60 5.75 -3.02
N ASP A 251 -16.40 6.25 -3.30
CA ASP A 251 -15.46 5.61 -4.23
C ASP A 251 -14.90 4.31 -3.64
N ILE A 252 -14.60 4.29 -2.34
CA ILE A 252 -14.28 3.05 -1.62
C ILE A 252 -15.44 2.06 -1.73
N GLY A 253 -16.67 2.54 -1.53
CA GLY A 253 -17.88 1.73 -1.66
C GLY A 253 -18.06 1.15 -3.07
N ASN A 254 -17.82 1.95 -4.11
CA ASN A 254 -17.94 1.58 -5.51
C ASN A 254 -16.86 0.56 -5.90
N THR A 255 -15.60 0.82 -5.58
CA THR A 255 -14.46 -0.05 -5.87
C THR A 255 -14.60 -1.42 -5.18
N THR A 256 -15.14 -1.44 -3.96
CA THR A 256 -15.23 -2.67 -3.17
C THR A 256 -16.56 -3.41 -3.29
N LYS A 257 -17.51 -2.89 -4.07
CA LYS A 257 -18.81 -3.51 -4.27
C LYS A 257 -18.69 -4.81 -5.08
N VAL A 258 -19.34 -5.86 -4.59
CA VAL A 258 -19.65 -7.08 -5.33
C VAL A 258 -21.13 -7.02 -5.71
N ASP A 259 -21.44 -7.06 -7.00
CA ASP A 259 -22.82 -6.97 -7.45
C ASP A 259 -23.41 -8.39 -7.64
N PRO A 260 -24.49 -8.75 -6.91
CA PRO A 260 -25.11 -10.07 -7.04
C PRO A 260 -25.58 -10.39 -8.45
N GLU A 261 -25.85 -9.39 -9.30
CA GLU A 261 -26.28 -9.60 -10.68
C GLU A 261 -25.11 -9.99 -11.61
N THR A 262 -23.88 -9.60 -11.26
CA THR A 262 -22.65 -9.90 -12.03
C THR A 262 -21.71 -10.86 -11.32
N LEU A 263 -22.11 -11.41 -10.17
CA LEU A 263 -21.26 -12.25 -9.32
C LEU A 263 -20.57 -13.38 -10.09
N ASP A 264 -21.30 -14.13 -10.91
CA ASP A 264 -20.72 -15.24 -11.69
C ASP A 264 -19.64 -14.75 -12.67
N ASP A 265 -19.81 -13.55 -13.23
CA ASP A 265 -18.84 -12.94 -14.15
C ASP A 265 -17.61 -12.42 -13.38
N GLU A 266 -17.82 -11.80 -12.21
CA GLU A 266 -16.73 -11.33 -11.34
C GLU A 266 -15.91 -12.50 -10.79
N LEU A 267 -16.55 -13.60 -10.41
CA LEU A 267 -15.87 -14.82 -9.97
C LEU A 267 -15.06 -15.47 -11.09
N ALA A 268 -15.61 -15.51 -12.31
CA ALA A 268 -14.89 -16.03 -13.47
C ALA A 268 -13.66 -15.15 -13.79
N LEU A 269 -13.81 -13.83 -13.76
CA LEU A 269 -12.69 -12.91 -13.93
C LEU A 269 -11.63 -13.10 -12.84
N GLN A 270 -12.04 -13.22 -11.57
CA GLN A 270 -11.11 -13.44 -10.48
C GLN A 270 -10.37 -14.77 -10.62
N ASP A 271 -11.01 -15.85 -11.05
CA ASP A 271 -10.34 -17.12 -11.35
C ASP A 271 -9.33 -16.96 -12.50
N ASP A 272 -9.67 -16.21 -13.56
CA ASP A 272 -8.72 -15.92 -14.64
C ASP A 272 -7.51 -15.11 -14.15
N ILE A 273 -7.73 -14.11 -13.28
CA ILE A 273 -6.66 -13.30 -12.65
C ILE A 273 -5.80 -14.17 -11.72
N ASP A 274 -6.41 -15.06 -10.93
CA ASP A 274 -5.70 -15.95 -10.02
C ASP A 274 -4.82 -16.97 -10.75
N ASN A 275 -5.21 -17.31 -11.98
CA ASN A 275 -4.47 -18.21 -12.88
C ASN A 275 -3.61 -17.44 -13.90
N ALA A 276 -3.42 -16.13 -13.71
CA ALA A 276 -2.60 -15.32 -14.58
C ALA A 276 -1.13 -15.79 -14.58
N VAL A 277 -0.45 -15.53 -15.70
CA VAL A 277 0.96 -15.90 -15.88
C VAL A 277 1.77 -14.66 -16.19
N THR A 278 3.04 -14.63 -15.81
CA THR A 278 3.93 -13.51 -16.14
C THR A 278 3.88 -13.19 -17.64
N ALA A 279 3.64 -11.93 -17.97
CA ALA A 279 3.58 -11.44 -19.34
C ALA A 279 4.94 -10.86 -19.80
N ASP A 280 5.24 -10.97 -21.09
CA ASP A 280 6.42 -10.38 -21.72
C ASP A 280 6.02 -9.04 -22.36
N PHE A 281 6.12 -7.96 -21.59
CA PHE A 281 5.74 -6.61 -22.04
C PHE A 281 6.64 -6.09 -23.16
N GLY A 282 7.89 -6.55 -23.23
CA GLY A 282 8.80 -6.24 -24.34
C GLY A 282 8.22 -6.69 -25.68
N ALA A 283 7.69 -7.93 -25.74
CA ALA A 283 7.03 -8.45 -26.94
C ALA A 283 5.61 -7.88 -27.13
N LEU A 284 4.86 -7.66 -26.06
CA LEU A 284 3.47 -7.18 -26.15
C LEU A 284 3.37 -5.75 -26.69
N LEU A 285 4.27 -4.86 -26.27
CA LEU A 285 4.26 -3.47 -26.73
C LEU A 285 4.60 -3.34 -28.22
N GLU A 286 5.27 -4.32 -28.85
CA GLU A 286 5.43 -4.32 -30.31
C GLU A 286 4.07 -4.45 -31.03
N ALA A 287 3.14 -5.24 -30.47
CA ALA A 287 1.79 -5.42 -31.00
C ALA A 287 0.83 -4.30 -30.56
N GLY A 288 1.04 -3.79 -29.35
CA GLY A 288 0.30 -2.70 -28.74
C GLY A 288 -0.51 -3.15 -27.53
N LEU A 289 -0.49 -2.30 -26.50
CA LEU A 289 -1.35 -2.38 -25.32
C LEU A 289 -2.45 -1.34 -25.42
N PHE A 290 -3.62 -1.68 -24.89
CA PHE A 290 -4.83 -0.89 -25.02
C PHE A 290 -5.49 -0.68 -23.67
N TRP A 291 -6.05 0.50 -23.44
CA TRP A 291 -6.87 0.82 -22.27
C TRP A 291 -8.09 1.60 -22.74
N VAL A 292 -9.14 1.60 -21.93
CA VAL A 292 -10.34 2.40 -22.16
C VAL A 292 -10.30 3.63 -21.28
N GLU A 293 -10.97 4.69 -21.71
CA GLU A 293 -10.94 5.99 -21.04
C GLU A 293 -12.30 6.67 -21.12
N TYR A 294 -12.78 7.16 -19.99
CA TYR A 294 -14.04 7.86 -19.87
C TYR A 294 -13.84 9.08 -18.97
N HIS A 295 -14.12 10.27 -19.49
CA HIS A 295 -14.12 11.50 -18.74
C HIS A 295 -15.48 12.16 -18.87
N ASP A 296 -16.09 12.59 -17.77
CA ASP A 296 -17.33 13.36 -17.81
C ASP A 296 -17.03 14.83 -17.47
N ASP A 297 -17.11 15.69 -18.47
CA ASP A 297 -16.90 17.13 -18.29
C ASP A 297 -18.21 17.92 -18.48
N GLN A 298 -18.16 19.25 -18.31
CA GLN A 298 -19.35 20.09 -18.50
C GLN A 298 -19.90 20.10 -19.94
N SER A 299 -19.12 19.62 -20.92
CA SER A 299 -19.49 19.50 -22.33
C SER A 299 -20.09 18.13 -22.69
N GLY A 300 -19.95 17.15 -21.80
CA GLY A 300 -20.51 15.80 -21.86
C GLY A 300 -19.43 14.73 -21.71
N PRO A 301 -19.81 13.44 -21.81
CA PRO A 301 -18.83 12.37 -21.67
C PRO A 301 -17.91 12.30 -22.88
N GLU A 302 -16.60 12.44 -22.66
CA GLU A 302 -15.55 12.04 -23.56
C GLU A 302 -15.29 10.54 -23.38
N ILE A 303 -15.52 9.78 -24.46
CA ILE A 303 -15.42 8.32 -24.46
C ILE A 303 -14.35 7.95 -25.46
N GLY A 304 -13.29 7.29 -25.00
CA GLY A 304 -12.18 6.93 -25.85
C GLY A 304 -11.42 5.69 -25.40
N TYR A 305 -10.47 5.28 -26.21
CA TYR A 305 -9.51 4.26 -25.84
C TYR A 305 -8.12 4.65 -26.32
N GLY A 306 -7.13 4.28 -25.54
CA GLY A 306 -5.73 4.49 -25.86
C GLY A 306 -5.08 3.25 -26.47
N LYS A 307 -4.03 3.49 -27.22
CA LYS A 307 -3.10 2.48 -27.71
C LYS A 307 -1.68 2.97 -27.52
N THR A 308 -0.86 2.10 -26.94
CA THR A 308 0.57 2.34 -26.78
C THR A 308 1.37 1.22 -27.42
N THR A 309 2.37 1.58 -28.21
CA THR A 309 3.34 0.64 -28.81
C THR A 309 4.77 1.06 -28.54
N PHE A 310 5.66 0.08 -28.48
CA PHE A 310 7.11 0.29 -28.39
C PHE A 310 7.83 -0.72 -29.28
N ASP A 311 8.60 -0.23 -30.25
CA ASP A 311 9.35 -1.07 -31.20
C ASP A 311 10.79 -1.40 -30.76
N GLY A 312 11.10 -1.13 -29.49
CA GLY A 312 12.44 -1.20 -28.92
C GLY A 312 13.24 0.10 -29.05
N THR A 313 12.72 1.10 -29.78
CA THR A 313 13.38 2.40 -29.95
C THR A 313 12.45 3.59 -29.84
N THR A 314 11.21 3.45 -30.32
CA THR A 314 10.24 4.53 -30.43
C THR A 314 8.96 4.11 -29.73
N THR A 315 8.52 4.93 -28.80
CA THR A 315 7.17 4.82 -28.22
C THR A 315 6.20 5.57 -29.12
N THR A 316 5.03 4.98 -29.37
CA THR A 316 3.93 5.65 -30.07
C THR A 316 2.67 5.44 -29.26
N ASN A 317 2.11 6.56 -28.80
CA ASN A 317 0.84 6.63 -28.12
C ASN A 317 -0.21 7.17 -29.10
N SER A 318 -1.42 6.68 -29.03
CA SER A 318 -2.51 7.02 -29.92
C SER A 318 -3.82 6.93 -29.18
N PHE A 319 -4.57 8.02 -29.15
CA PHE A 319 -5.87 8.09 -28.50
C PHE A 319 -6.96 8.10 -29.57
N PHE A 320 -8.06 7.41 -29.30
CA PHE A 320 -9.21 7.34 -30.18
C PHE A 320 -10.44 7.75 -29.40
N TYR A 321 -11.12 8.81 -29.82
CA TYR A 321 -12.35 9.27 -29.18
C TYR A 321 -13.57 8.97 -30.06
N TRP A 322 -14.72 8.85 -29.42
CA TRP A 322 -16.01 8.70 -30.08
C TRP A 322 -16.50 10.04 -30.66
N ASP A 323 -16.56 10.18 -31.98
CA ASP A 323 -16.99 11.43 -32.64
C ASP A 323 -18.52 11.59 -32.79
N GLY A 324 -19.29 10.66 -32.19
CA GLY A 324 -20.73 10.53 -32.40
C GLY A 324 -21.11 9.47 -33.45
N SER A 325 -20.14 8.93 -34.20
CA SER A 325 -20.38 7.94 -35.26
C SER A 325 -19.38 6.79 -35.29
N ASP A 326 -18.10 7.05 -35.04
CA ASP A 326 -17.03 6.06 -34.99
C ASP A 326 -15.96 6.48 -33.97
N PHE A 327 -15.10 5.55 -33.59
CA PHE A 327 -13.88 5.88 -32.85
C PHE A 327 -12.82 6.37 -33.84
N VAL A 328 -12.43 7.63 -33.72
CA VAL A 328 -11.48 8.28 -34.63
C VAL A 328 -10.21 8.66 -33.90
N LEU A 329 -9.07 8.52 -34.58
CA LEU A 329 -7.78 8.91 -34.04
C LEU A 329 -7.79 10.40 -33.71
N ASP A 330 -7.40 10.74 -32.47
CA ASP A 330 -7.12 12.12 -32.15
C ASP A 330 -5.87 12.58 -32.87
N THR A 331 -6.02 13.68 -33.61
CA THR A 331 -4.96 14.33 -34.37
C THR A 331 -4.71 15.75 -33.88
N SER A 332 -5.42 16.16 -32.82
CA SER A 332 -5.03 17.33 -32.07
C SER A 332 -3.66 17.03 -31.45
N ASP A 333 -2.66 17.84 -31.78
CA ASP A 333 -1.40 17.81 -31.04
C ASP A 333 -1.81 18.20 -29.62
N GLY A 334 -1.74 17.25 -28.67
CA GLY A 334 -2.10 17.42 -27.26
C GLY A 334 -1.70 18.82 -26.84
N GLY A 335 -2.71 19.67 -26.65
CA GLY A 335 -2.50 21.09 -26.49
C GLY A 335 -1.88 21.29 -25.12
N GLY A 336 -0.55 21.25 -25.07
CA GLY A 336 0.26 21.32 -23.86
C GLY A 336 -0.38 22.25 -22.86
N ASP A 337 -0.96 21.68 -21.80
CA ASP A 337 -1.39 22.50 -20.69
C ASP A 337 -0.10 22.93 -20.00
N SER A 338 0.44 24.06 -20.46
CA SER A 338 1.52 24.72 -19.76
C SER A 338 1.00 24.98 -18.36
N CYS A 339 1.51 24.27 -17.35
CA CYS A 339 1.14 24.50 -15.96
C CYS A 339 1.06 26.01 -15.72
N MET A 340 -0.16 26.53 -15.53
CA MET A 340 -0.35 27.96 -15.34
C MET A 340 0.02 28.39 -13.91
N ASP A 341 0.41 27.43 -13.06
CA ASP A 341 0.87 27.67 -11.69
C ASP A 341 1.88 26.62 -11.20
N CYS A 342 2.93 26.32 -11.98
CA CYS A 342 4.09 25.65 -11.36
C CYS A 342 4.70 26.62 -10.35
N SER A 343 4.40 26.40 -9.07
CA SER A 343 5.22 26.92 -7.98
C SER A 343 6.67 26.54 -8.29
N ASN A 344 7.57 27.48 -8.05
CA ASN A 344 8.95 27.46 -8.55
C ASN A 344 9.89 26.70 -7.59
N ASP A 345 9.35 25.69 -6.93
CA ASP A 345 10.10 24.75 -6.12
C ASP A 345 10.61 23.64 -7.03
N SER A 346 11.88 23.72 -7.38
CA SER A 346 12.55 22.68 -8.12
C SER A 346 12.91 21.53 -7.18
N GLU A 347 12.85 20.29 -7.67
CA GLU A 347 13.43 19.17 -6.93
C GLU A 347 14.79 18.81 -7.54
N LEU A 348 15.79 18.48 -6.72
CA LEU A 348 17.10 18.04 -7.19
C LEU A 348 17.19 16.51 -7.12
N LEU A 349 17.39 15.87 -8.27
CA LEU A 349 17.69 14.44 -8.37
C LEU A 349 19.21 14.20 -8.33
N LEU A 350 19.65 13.20 -7.55
CA LEU A 350 21.03 12.73 -7.59
C LEU A 350 21.28 11.78 -8.78
N THR A 351 22.02 12.26 -9.78
CA THR A 351 22.41 11.45 -10.95
C THR A 351 23.90 11.09 -10.93
N ALA A 352 24.35 10.29 -11.89
CA ALA A 352 25.77 10.01 -12.13
C ALA A 352 26.63 11.27 -12.37
N ASN A 353 26.01 12.38 -12.81
CA ASN A 353 26.67 13.67 -13.01
C ASN A 353 26.61 14.59 -11.77
N GLY A 354 25.94 14.16 -10.70
CA GLY A 354 25.68 14.95 -9.50
C GLY A 354 24.21 15.36 -9.38
N TRP A 355 23.95 16.34 -8.51
CA TRP A 355 22.62 16.91 -8.33
C TRP A 355 22.22 17.72 -9.56
N SER A 356 21.03 17.45 -10.08
CA SER A 356 20.42 18.17 -11.21
C SER A 356 18.95 18.43 -10.93
N VAL A 357 18.46 19.60 -11.35
CA VAL A 357 17.03 19.92 -11.30
C VAL A 357 16.25 18.86 -12.08
N ALA A 358 15.23 18.35 -11.43
CA ALA A 358 14.23 17.44 -11.95
C ALA A 358 12.93 18.23 -12.09
N ASN A 359 12.38 18.24 -13.31
CA ASN A 359 11.03 18.71 -13.55
C ASN A 359 10.15 17.46 -13.53
N PHE A 360 9.33 17.32 -12.48
CA PHE A 360 8.35 16.24 -12.37
C PHE A 360 7.11 16.54 -13.23
N ASP A 361 6.83 17.82 -13.49
CA ASP A 361 5.69 18.29 -14.29
C ASP A 361 5.91 18.25 -15.81
N GLU A 362 7.11 17.90 -16.29
CA GLU A 362 7.34 17.67 -17.73
C GLU A 362 6.95 16.25 -18.13
N GLY A 363 5.82 15.76 -17.61
CA GLY A 363 5.08 14.70 -18.27
C GLY A 363 4.83 15.16 -19.71
N ASN A 364 5.28 14.37 -20.68
CA ASN A 364 4.83 14.58 -22.04
C ASN A 364 3.33 14.25 -22.00
N ASP A 365 2.45 15.22 -22.31
CA ASP A 365 0.99 15.03 -22.42
C ASP A 365 0.61 13.86 -23.35
N ASP A 366 1.58 13.31 -24.08
CA ASP A 366 1.43 12.17 -24.98
C ASP A 366 1.47 10.79 -24.28
N GLY A 367 1.54 10.67 -22.95
CA GLY A 367 1.55 9.37 -22.23
C GLY A 367 2.94 8.74 -22.01
N PRO A 368 3.04 7.46 -21.61
CA PRO A 368 4.30 6.85 -21.16
C PRO A 368 5.34 6.78 -22.27
N VAL A 369 6.63 6.90 -21.91
CA VAL A 369 7.77 6.80 -22.82
C VAL A 369 8.71 5.67 -22.38
N PHE A 370 8.72 4.57 -23.14
CA PHE A 370 9.59 3.42 -22.87
C PHE A 370 11.01 3.63 -23.41
N ASP A 371 11.98 3.18 -22.62
CA ASP A 371 13.40 3.27 -22.87
C ASP A 371 13.96 1.97 -23.47
N SER A 372 13.64 0.83 -22.85
CA SER A 372 14.17 -0.48 -23.24
C SER A 372 13.31 -1.64 -22.78
N ALA A 373 13.23 -2.68 -23.61
CA ALA A 373 12.72 -3.98 -23.22
C ALA A 373 13.86 -4.83 -22.62
N GLU A 374 13.58 -5.52 -21.53
CA GLU A 374 14.55 -6.29 -20.76
C GLU A 374 14.40 -7.80 -21.02
N ASP A 375 15.47 -8.57 -20.78
CA ASP A 375 15.50 -10.02 -21.03
C ASP A 375 14.51 -10.83 -20.13
N ASP A 376 14.01 -10.23 -19.05
CA ASP A 376 13.02 -10.82 -18.15
C ASP A 376 11.57 -10.54 -18.55
N GLY A 377 11.35 -9.88 -19.70
CA GLY A 377 10.04 -9.49 -20.20
C GLY A 377 9.50 -8.19 -19.63
N SER A 378 10.24 -7.53 -18.72
CA SER A 378 9.90 -6.19 -18.24
C SER A 378 10.31 -5.11 -19.23
N VAL A 379 9.76 -3.91 -19.05
CA VAL A 379 10.12 -2.74 -19.87
C VAL A 379 10.48 -1.58 -18.94
N LEU A 380 11.62 -0.96 -19.18
CA LEU A 380 12.01 0.27 -18.53
C LEU A 380 11.37 1.45 -19.25
N MET A 381 10.85 2.39 -18.49
CA MET A 381 10.34 3.66 -18.96
C MET A 381 10.87 4.79 -18.08
N THR A 382 10.88 6.00 -18.63
CA THR A 382 11.19 7.21 -17.90
C THR A 382 9.91 8.00 -17.69
N GLN A 383 9.56 8.27 -16.42
CA GLN A 383 8.43 9.11 -16.02
C GLN A 383 9.00 10.32 -15.28
N GLY A 384 9.04 11.48 -15.95
CA GLY A 384 9.79 12.64 -15.50
C GLY A 384 11.26 12.26 -15.19
N PRO A 385 11.74 12.43 -13.94
CA PRO A 385 13.10 12.07 -13.53
C PRO A 385 13.25 10.62 -13.06
N LEU A 386 12.14 9.87 -12.93
CA LEU A 386 12.14 8.51 -12.40
C LEU A 386 12.36 7.50 -13.52
N LYS A 387 13.18 6.48 -13.22
CA LYS A 387 13.17 5.24 -14.00
C LYS A 387 12.19 4.27 -13.40
N VAL A 388 11.25 3.81 -14.20
CA VAL A 388 10.17 2.93 -13.80
C VAL A 388 10.27 1.64 -14.58
N ARG A 389 10.08 0.51 -13.89
CA ARG A 389 9.98 -0.82 -14.48
C ARG A 389 8.52 -1.21 -14.56
N LEU A 390 8.04 -1.42 -15.79
CA LEU A 390 6.75 -2.01 -16.09
C LEU A 390 6.86 -3.54 -16.14
N THR A 391 6.00 -4.19 -15.39
CA THR A 391 5.81 -5.65 -15.36
C THR A 391 4.32 -5.94 -15.38
N GLY A 392 3.94 -7.21 -15.54
CA GLY A 392 2.55 -7.60 -15.35
C GLY A 392 2.27 -9.06 -15.64
N GLU A 393 1.01 -9.43 -15.45
CA GLU A 393 0.52 -10.79 -15.59
C GLU A 393 -0.61 -10.83 -16.64
N GLU A 394 -0.55 -11.80 -17.54
CA GLU A 394 -1.55 -12.07 -18.56
C GLU A 394 -2.60 -13.06 -18.06
N PHE A 395 -3.88 -12.75 -18.29
CA PHE A 395 -5.00 -13.65 -18.07
C PHE A 395 -5.89 -13.76 -19.31
N ASN A 396 -6.63 -14.87 -19.41
CA ASN A 396 -7.49 -15.15 -20.55
C ASN A 396 -8.84 -14.46 -20.37
N LEU A 397 -9.33 -13.80 -21.42
CA LEU A 397 -10.67 -13.19 -21.42
C LEU A 397 -11.65 -13.92 -22.35
N THR A 398 -11.18 -14.88 -23.15
CA THR A 398 -12.01 -15.51 -24.19
C THR A 398 -13.31 -16.10 -23.62
N GLY A 399 -14.45 -15.58 -24.06
CA GLY A 399 -15.77 -16.02 -23.62
C GLY A 399 -16.32 -15.32 -22.37
N ASN A 400 -15.50 -14.52 -21.66
CA ASN A 400 -15.97 -13.72 -20.53
C ASN A 400 -16.91 -12.61 -21.01
N LYS A 401 -17.86 -12.22 -20.15
CA LYS A 401 -18.77 -11.10 -20.46
C LYS A 401 -18.01 -9.78 -20.37
N ILE A 402 -18.03 -9.00 -21.44
CA ILE A 402 -17.27 -7.75 -21.55
C ILE A 402 -17.67 -6.78 -20.45
N LYS A 403 -18.98 -6.59 -20.25
CA LYS A 403 -19.51 -5.71 -19.21
C LYS A 403 -19.03 -6.11 -17.81
N GLY A 404 -19.08 -7.40 -17.47
CA GLY A 404 -18.62 -7.88 -16.15
C GLY A 404 -17.12 -7.72 -15.97
N THR A 405 -16.33 -7.95 -17.02
CA THR A 405 -14.88 -7.73 -17.00
C THR A 405 -14.54 -6.26 -16.75
N LEU A 406 -15.10 -5.34 -17.55
CA LEU A 406 -14.82 -3.90 -17.41
C LEU A 406 -15.22 -3.38 -16.03
N SER A 407 -16.39 -3.78 -15.51
CA SER A 407 -16.76 -3.44 -14.13
C SER A 407 -15.81 -4.02 -13.08
N GLY A 408 -15.27 -5.22 -13.32
CA GLY A 408 -14.33 -5.88 -12.41
C GLY A 408 -12.91 -5.35 -12.46
N THR A 409 -12.52 -4.66 -13.53
CA THR A 409 -11.20 -4.05 -13.72
C THR A 409 -11.14 -2.57 -13.35
N GLY A 410 -12.26 -1.96 -12.93
CA GLY A 410 -12.35 -0.54 -12.60
C GLY A 410 -12.90 0.35 -13.71
N ASP A 411 -13.19 -0.20 -14.90
CA ASP A 411 -13.70 0.51 -16.07
C ASP A 411 -15.26 0.58 -16.07
N TRP A 412 -15.86 1.03 -14.96
CA TRP A 412 -17.30 0.87 -14.71
C TRP A 412 -18.18 1.75 -15.63
N GLU A 413 -17.72 2.93 -16.00
CA GLU A 413 -18.40 3.82 -16.95
C GLU A 413 -18.43 3.17 -18.32
N TRP A 414 -17.29 2.65 -18.77
CA TRP A 414 -17.18 1.88 -19.99
C TRP A 414 -18.08 0.63 -19.98
N ALA A 415 -18.13 -0.08 -18.86
CA ALA A 415 -19.04 -1.21 -18.69
C ALA A 415 -20.53 -0.81 -18.85
N GLY A 416 -20.88 0.42 -18.45
CA GLY A 416 -22.20 1.01 -18.66
C GLY A 416 -22.58 1.16 -20.13
N LEU A 417 -21.59 1.31 -21.01
CA LEU A 417 -21.73 1.54 -22.46
C LEU A 417 -21.71 0.26 -23.29
N ILE A 418 -21.59 -0.91 -22.65
CA ILE A 418 -21.55 -2.21 -23.33
C ILE A 418 -22.94 -2.86 -23.41
N THR A 419 -23.30 -3.34 -24.62
CA THR A 419 -24.50 -4.15 -24.85
C THR A 419 -24.53 -5.36 -23.93
N THR A 420 -25.63 -5.58 -23.21
CA THR A 420 -25.75 -6.70 -22.27
C THR A 420 -25.58 -8.06 -22.96
N GLY A 421 -24.74 -8.92 -22.37
CA GLY A 421 -24.52 -10.29 -22.84
C GLY A 421 -23.46 -10.45 -23.94
N THR A 422 -22.79 -9.38 -24.35
CA THR A 422 -21.61 -9.47 -25.22
C THR A 422 -20.45 -10.13 -24.48
N THR A 423 -19.66 -10.90 -25.24
CA THR A 423 -18.53 -11.66 -24.72
C THR A 423 -17.29 -11.40 -25.55
N PHE A 424 -16.12 -11.50 -24.94
CA PHE A 424 -14.85 -11.45 -25.64
C PHE A 424 -14.71 -12.57 -26.66
N GLY A 425 -14.13 -12.22 -27.82
CA GLY A 425 -13.79 -13.15 -28.89
C GLY A 425 -12.59 -14.05 -28.57
N THR A 426 -12.19 -14.84 -29.57
CA THR A 426 -10.99 -15.69 -29.46
C THR A 426 -9.72 -14.85 -29.31
N ASP A 427 -8.77 -15.36 -28.53
CA ASP A 427 -7.46 -14.75 -28.29
C ASP A 427 -7.51 -13.42 -27.52
N ALA A 428 -8.67 -13.05 -26.96
CA ALA A 428 -8.81 -11.90 -26.09
C ALA A 428 -8.05 -12.13 -24.77
N LYS A 429 -7.19 -11.18 -24.41
CA LYS A 429 -6.35 -11.20 -23.21
C LYS A 429 -6.44 -9.89 -22.45
N GLY A 430 -6.43 -10.00 -21.13
CA GLY A 430 -6.23 -8.90 -20.21
C GLY A 430 -4.87 -9.03 -19.55
N TYR A 431 -4.34 -7.90 -19.09
CA TYR A 431 -3.06 -7.82 -18.41
C TYR A 431 -3.21 -6.96 -17.16
N LYS A 432 -2.78 -7.48 -16.01
CA LYS A 432 -2.64 -6.68 -14.80
C LYS A 432 -1.23 -6.12 -14.76
N ILE A 433 -1.09 -4.80 -14.87
CA ILE A 433 0.21 -4.12 -14.87
C ILE A 433 0.66 -3.80 -13.46
N ARG A 434 1.98 -3.69 -13.31
CA ARG A 434 2.63 -3.24 -12.09
C ARG A 434 3.81 -2.36 -12.48
N MET A 435 3.78 -1.11 -12.02
CA MET A 435 4.86 -0.15 -12.13
C MET A 435 5.61 -0.04 -10.82
N ALA A 436 6.94 0.04 -10.89
CA ALA A 436 7.76 0.35 -9.74
C ALA A 436 9.05 1.04 -10.12
N THR A 437 9.61 1.80 -9.20
CA THR A 437 10.95 2.41 -9.38
C THR A 437 11.99 1.33 -9.73
N ALA A 438 12.79 1.59 -10.76
CA ALA A 438 13.80 0.65 -11.23
C ALA A 438 15.10 0.71 -10.40
N ASP A 439 15.39 1.90 -9.85
CA ASP A 439 16.60 2.25 -9.12
C ASP A 439 16.25 2.98 -7.82
N ASP A 440 17.19 3.00 -6.86
CA ASP A 440 17.09 3.87 -5.68
C ASP A 440 17.13 5.34 -6.15
N VAL A 441 16.13 6.11 -5.76
CA VAL A 441 15.99 7.53 -6.11
C VAL A 441 16.33 8.39 -4.90
N PHE A 442 17.07 9.46 -5.11
CA PHE A 442 17.45 10.43 -4.06
C PHE A 442 17.04 11.81 -4.51
N ILE A 443 16.02 12.35 -3.87
CA ILE A 443 15.39 13.63 -4.20
C ILE A 443 15.67 14.61 -3.08
N MET A 444 16.03 15.85 -3.42
CA MET A 444 16.30 16.90 -2.46
C MET A 444 15.54 18.17 -2.87
N PRO A 445 14.60 18.67 -2.07
CA PRO A 445 13.80 19.83 -2.44
C PRO A 445 14.64 21.10 -2.55
N GLU A 446 14.27 22.00 -3.47
CA GLU A 446 14.95 23.25 -3.75
C GLU A 446 14.01 24.47 -3.57
N PHE A 447 13.84 24.89 -2.32
CA PHE A 447 13.03 26.06 -1.97
C PHE A 447 13.76 27.37 -2.30
N THR A 448 13.48 27.97 -3.46
CA THR A 448 14.20 29.17 -3.95
C THR A 448 13.43 30.48 -3.77
N ASN A 449 12.10 30.42 -3.65
CA ASN A 449 11.24 31.57 -3.45
C ASN A 449 10.53 31.47 -2.10
N ASP A 450 10.39 32.59 -1.42
CA ASP A 450 9.81 32.72 -0.07
C ASP A 450 10.62 32.21 1.13
N CYS A 451 11.93 32.39 1.08
CA CYS A 451 12.77 32.34 2.27
C CYS A 451 12.54 33.51 3.26
N THR A 452 11.39 34.18 3.23
CA THR A 452 11.10 35.28 4.13
C THR A 452 10.62 34.74 5.47
N VAL A 453 11.57 34.58 6.39
CA VAL A 453 11.23 34.30 7.78
C VAL A 453 10.62 35.56 8.40
N GLY A 454 9.31 35.73 8.25
CA GLY A 454 8.51 36.81 8.83
C GLY A 454 8.83 38.22 8.30
N GLU A 455 7.81 39.02 8.02
CA GLU A 455 7.91 40.39 7.50
C GLU A 455 8.66 41.43 8.40
N ASN A 456 9.44 41.03 9.42
CA ASN A 456 10.09 41.98 10.34
C ASN A 456 11.57 41.71 10.69
N ASP A 457 12.24 40.71 10.14
CA ASP A 457 13.66 40.46 10.45
C ASP A 457 14.61 41.13 9.44
N GLU A 458 15.08 42.34 9.77
CA GLU A 458 16.13 43.05 9.04
C GLU A 458 17.54 42.45 9.21
N ASP A 459 17.70 41.31 9.91
CA ASP A 459 18.98 40.60 10.05
C ASP A 459 19.19 39.60 8.89
N GLN A 460 19.31 40.17 7.69
CA GLN A 460 19.89 39.51 6.52
C GLN A 460 21.34 39.10 6.82
N SER A 461 21.54 37.88 7.28
CA SER A 461 22.84 37.20 7.13
C SER A 461 22.80 36.42 5.83
N GLY A 462 23.62 36.82 4.87
CA GLY A 462 23.71 36.24 3.52
C GLY A 462 24.09 34.76 3.50
N ILE A 463 23.13 33.90 3.80
CA ILE A 463 23.20 32.45 3.73
C ILE A 463 22.21 32.03 2.65
N VAL A 464 22.75 31.96 1.41
CA VAL A 464 22.35 31.16 0.24
C VAL A 464 20.88 31.26 -0.23
N GLY A 465 20.67 31.35 -1.54
CA GLY A 465 19.34 31.45 -2.16
C GLY A 465 18.50 30.17 -2.12
N ASN A 466 18.54 29.40 -1.02
CA ASN A 466 17.78 28.17 -0.84
C ASN A 466 17.46 27.89 0.64
N CYS A 467 16.22 27.52 0.95
CA CYS A 467 15.72 27.30 2.33
C CYS A 467 15.82 25.85 2.85
N ASN A 468 16.20 24.87 2.04
CA ASN A 468 16.46 23.50 2.48
C ASN A 468 17.82 23.44 3.22
N LEU A 469 17.83 23.96 4.45
CA LEU A 469 19.01 24.02 5.32
C LEU A 469 18.75 23.23 6.60
N VAL A 470 19.65 22.31 6.91
CA VAL A 470 19.55 21.48 8.09
C VAL A 470 20.02 22.24 9.33
N ARG A 471 19.15 22.29 10.34
CA ARG A 471 19.43 22.90 11.64
C ARG A 471 19.84 21.85 12.67
N PHE A 472 20.92 22.12 13.39
CA PHE A 472 21.38 21.30 14.51
C PHE A 472 21.40 22.11 15.79
N LEU A 473 20.93 21.50 16.86
CA LEU A 473 21.11 22.02 18.20
C LEU A 473 22.57 21.80 18.62
N ASN A 474 23.28 22.88 18.97
CA ASN A 474 24.74 22.81 19.20
C ASN A 474 25.26 23.68 20.37
N LYS A 475 24.41 24.11 21.31
CA LYS A 475 24.86 25.00 22.41
C LYS A 475 24.22 24.74 23.77
N PRO A 476 25.05 24.52 24.81
CA PRO A 476 24.61 24.63 26.20
C PRO A 476 24.15 26.06 26.51
N GLY A 477 22.85 26.24 26.78
CA GLY A 477 22.25 27.52 27.23
C GLY A 477 21.65 28.41 26.13
N GLY A 478 21.39 27.89 24.91
CA GLY A 478 20.58 28.57 23.89
C GLY A 478 19.06 28.44 24.13
N SER A 479 18.25 29.24 23.44
CA SER A 479 16.79 29.06 23.36
C SER A 479 16.47 28.18 22.15
N LEU A 480 15.39 27.41 22.19
CA LEU A 480 14.85 26.71 21.02
C LEU A 480 13.96 27.62 20.15
N SER A 481 13.76 28.87 20.56
CA SER A 481 12.95 29.85 19.84
C SER A 481 13.73 30.47 18.67
N ASP A 482 13.13 30.33 17.49
CA ASP A 482 13.53 30.64 16.11
C ASP A 482 14.73 31.53 15.78
N ASN A 483 15.37 31.10 14.69
CA ASN A 483 16.29 31.82 13.82
C ASN A 483 17.68 32.16 14.37
N ASP A 484 18.26 31.33 15.24
CA ASP A 484 19.69 31.46 15.52
C ASP A 484 20.53 30.95 14.32
N PRO A 485 21.25 31.84 13.59
CA PRO A 485 22.07 31.43 12.45
C PRO A 485 23.23 30.50 12.86
N THR A 486 23.52 30.33 14.15
CA THR A 486 24.50 29.37 14.66
C THR A 486 23.99 27.93 14.70
N GLU A 487 22.69 27.69 14.50
CA GLU A 487 22.09 26.34 14.41
C GLU A 487 22.17 25.76 13.00
N ILE A 488 22.22 26.60 11.96
CA ILE A 488 22.50 26.18 10.59
C ILE A 488 23.97 25.78 10.50
N GLN A 489 24.24 24.51 10.23
CA GLN A 489 25.61 23.99 10.24
C GLN A 489 26.23 23.94 8.83
N PRO A 490 27.48 24.40 8.65
CA PRO A 490 28.19 24.19 7.40
C PRO A 490 28.46 22.70 7.18
N SER A 491 28.61 22.29 5.93
CA SER A 491 28.95 20.90 5.53
C SER A 491 30.24 20.34 6.18
N SER A 492 31.11 21.18 6.72
CA SER A 492 32.30 20.76 7.48
C SER A 492 31.99 20.26 8.90
N PHE A 493 30.79 20.55 9.40
CA PHE A 493 30.26 20.00 10.64
C PHE A 493 30.07 18.49 10.51
N ASN A 494 30.52 17.72 11.51
CA ASN A 494 30.25 16.29 11.56
C ASN A 494 28.94 16.05 12.33
N PRO A 495 27.85 15.58 11.70
CA PRO A 495 26.58 15.31 12.39
C PRO A 495 26.65 14.11 13.34
N ILE A 496 27.62 13.20 13.16
CA ILE A 496 27.75 12.00 13.99
C ILE A 496 28.53 12.32 15.28
N VAL A 497 27.89 12.10 16.43
CA VAL A 497 28.47 12.29 17.76
C VAL A 497 29.25 11.07 18.21
N THR A 498 30.46 11.29 18.75
CA THR A 498 31.26 10.22 19.36
C THR A 498 30.95 10.01 20.85
N THR A 499 30.35 11.01 21.48
CA THR A 499 30.00 11.03 22.90
C THR A 499 28.60 11.61 23.04
N ARG A 500 27.68 10.87 23.66
CA ARG A 500 26.28 11.30 23.82
C ARG A 500 26.13 12.40 24.86
N GLY A 501 25.14 13.27 24.64
CA GLY A 501 24.62 14.15 25.67
C GLY A 501 24.18 13.35 26.91
N THR A 502 24.36 13.92 28.10
CA THR A 502 23.84 13.33 29.34
C THR A 502 22.91 14.35 30.04
N GLY A 503 21.77 13.87 30.54
CA GLY A 503 20.76 14.69 31.23
C GLY A 503 19.43 14.78 30.48
N THR A 504 18.51 15.61 31.00
CA THR A 504 17.15 15.80 30.45
C THR A 504 16.99 17.18 29.77
N ASN A 505 18.11 17.79 29.35
CA ASN A 505 18.10 19.10 28.71
C ASN A 505 18.57 18.93 27.26
N PRO A 506 17.74 19.23 26.24
CA PRO A 506 18.09 19.09 24.82
C PRO A 506 19.34 19.90 24.47
N LEU A 507 19.61 21.01 25.18
CA LEU A 507 20.80 21.84 24.98
C LEU A 507 22.14 21.12 25.24
N ASN A 508 22.10 19.91 25.78
CA ASN A 508 23.27 19.03 25.96
C ASN A 508 23.49 18.06 24.79
N TYR A 509 22.60 18.04 23.81
CA TYR A 509 22.59 17.10 22.70
C TYR A 509 23.03 17.81 21.42
N LYS A 510 23.66 17.04 20.55
CA LYS A 510 24.04 17.50 19.21
C LYS A 510 23.19 16.74 18.21
N GLY A 511 22.00 17.27 17.96
CA GLY A 511 20.97 16.59 17.19
C GLY A 511 20.34 17.48 16.12
N LEU A 512 19.92 16.83 15.05
CA LEU A 512 19.08 17.37 13.98
C LEU A 512 17.71 17.71 14.56
N ILE A 513 17.21 18.91 14.31
CA ILE A 513 15.81 19.25 14.57
C ILE A 513 14.98 18.69 13.43
N LEU A 514 14.02 17.82 13.74
CA LEU A 514 13.16 17.17 12.77
C LEU A 514 11.86 17.96 12.50
N GLY A 515 11.44 18.78 13.44
CA GLY A 515 10.21 19.54 13.31
C GLY A 515 9.75 20.04 14.67
N PHE A 516 8.99 21.12 14.64
CA PHE A 516 8.33 21.71 15.80
C PHE A 516 6.88 22.01 15.41
N ASP A 517 5.96 21.51 16.21
CA ASP A 517 4.55 21.85 16.17
C ASP A 517 4.33 23.04 17.12
N GLU A 518 3.93 24.16 16.53
CA GLU A 518 3.66 25.41 17.25
C GLU A 518 2.38 25.34 18.11
N GLU A 519 1.40 24.49 17.74
CA GLU A 519 0.17 24.35 18.52
C GLU A 519 0.40 23.57 19.81
N SER A 520 1.22 22.52 19.74
CA SER A 520 1.55 21.69 20.91
C SER A 520 2.82 22.13 21.65
N ASP A 521 3.50 23.17 21.17
CA ASP A 521 4.84 23.60 21.56
C ASP A 521 5.81 22.40 21.70
N SER A 522 5.74 21.42 20.80
CA SER A 522 6.52 20.18 20.91
C SER A 522 7.19 19.81 19.60
N GLY A 523 8.28 19.04 19.67
CA GLY A 523 9.06 18.70 18.49
C GLY A 523 9.94 17.49 18.70
N PHE A 524 10.69 17.15 17.66
CA PHE A 524 11.58 15.99 17.68
C PHE A 524 13.02 16.33 17.32
N ILE A 525 13.94 15.65 18.00
CA ILE A 525 15.39 15.79 17.78
C ILE A 525 15.99 14.42 17.50
N ALA A 526 16.81 14.34 16.45
CA ALA A 526 17.57 13.16 16.05
C ALA A 526 19.07 13.34 16.35
N GLU A 527 19.63 12.60 17.32
CA GLU A 527 21.07 12.55 17.58
C GLU A 527 21.70 11.34 16.90
N PHE A 528 22.57 11.57 15.90
CA PHE A 528 23.29 10.51 15.20
C PHE A 528 24.50 10.08 16.03
N GLY A 529 24.44 8.91 16.64
CA GLY A 529 25.49 8.40 17.54
C GLY A 529 26.48 7.42 16.90
N PRO A 530 27.40 6.86 17.71
CA PRO A 530 28.39 5.91 17.21
C PRO A 530 27.74 4.57 16.86
N SER A 531 28.39 3.80 15.99
CA SER A 531 27.94 2.46 15.56
C SER A 531 26.63 2.47 14.76
N ASN A 532 26.39 3.50 13.96
CA ASN A 532 25.23 3.58 13.06
C ASN A 532 23.88 3.56 13.79
N THR A 533 23.80 4.21 14.95
CA THR A 533 22.56 4.32 15.74
C THR A 533 22.11 5.77 15.84
N ILE A 534 20.87 6.05 15.51
CA ILE A 534 20.18 7.32 15.71
C ILE A 534 19.30 7.24 16.97
N PHE A 535 19.28 8.31 17.75
CA PHE A 535 18.47 8.44 18.95
C PHE A 535 17.44 9.55 18.74
N TYR A 536 16.15 9.21 18.81
CA TYR A 536 15.05 10.16 18.69
C TYR A 536 14.56 10.61 20.06
N TYR A 537 14.39 11.92 20.21
CA TYR A 537 13.92 12.55 21.42
C TYR A 537 12.72 13.43 21.15
N LYS A 538 11.69 13.34 22.00
CA LYS A 538 10.58 14.30 22.04
C LYS A 538 10.99 15.44 22.96
N VAL A 539 10.82 16.67 22.48
CA VAL A 539 11.04 17.90 23.24
C VAL A 539 9.72 18.64 23.37
N VAL A 540 9.42 19.16 24.56
CA VAL A 540 8.29 20.07 24.78
C VAL A 540 8.86 21.36 25.32
N VAL A 541 8.49 22.47 24.70
CA VAL A 541 8.88 23.83 25.07
C VAL A 541 7.63 24.51 25.63
N GLN A 542 7.76 25.34 26.65
CA GLN A 542 6.68 26.24 27.06
C GLN A 542 7.32 27.52 27.56
N ASN A 543 6.82 28.68 27.13
CA ASN A 543 7.39 29.99 27.48
C ASN A 543 8.90 30.08 27.18
N ASN A 544 9.34 29.60 26.00
CA ASN A 544 10.73 29.54 25.56
C ASN A 544 11.67 28.73 26.49
N ALA A 545 11.13 27.79 27.26
CA ALA A 545 11.91 26.89 28.11
C ALA A 545 11.50 25.44 27.89
N VAL A 546 12.47 24.54 27.84
CA VAL A 546 12.22 23.10 27.71
C VAL A 546 11.58 22.59 29.00
N THR A 547 10.36 22.08 28.91
CA THR A 547 9.61 21.49 30.02
C THR A 547 9.70 19.98 30.03
N SER A 548 9.87 19.35 28.87
CA SER A 548 10.05 17.90 28.73
C SER A 548 11.11 17.56 27.69
N PHE A 549 11.88 16.53 27.97
CA PHE A 549 12.82 15.93 27.03
C PHE A 549 12.98 14.45 27.35
N SER A 550 12.52 13.60 26.45
CA SER A 550 12.56 12.14 26.63
C SER A 550 12.99 11.45 25.35
N LYS A 551 13.80 10.40 25.51
CA LYS A 551 14.12 9.50 24.40
C LYS A 551 12.88 8.68 24.08
N VAL A 552 12.49 8.67 22.81
CA VAL A 552 11.29 7.98 22.33
C VAL A 552 11.66 6.69 21.60
N LEU A 553 12.71 6.75 20.78
CA LEU A 553 13.13 5.62 19.94
C LEU A 553 14.65 5.61 19.74
N GLU A 554 15.19 4.41 19.49
CA GLU A 554 16.52 4.21 18.92
C GLU A 554 16.36 3.41 17.63
N ALA A 555 16.99 3.85 16.54
CA ALA A 555 16.92 3.19 15.24
C ALA A 555 18.32 3.13 14.59
N PRO A 556 18.55 2.27 13.58
CA PRO A 556 19.77 2.31 12.80
C PRO A 556 19.78 3.49 11.81
N TYR A 557 20.96 3.91 11.37
CA TYR A 557 21.12 4.75 10.17
C TYR A 557 22.23 4.19 9.26
N ALA A 558 22.18 4.47 7.97
CA ALA A 558 23.18 4.04 7.00
C ALA A 558 24.04 5.21 6.51
N GLN A 559 25.33 4.95 6.26
CA GLN A 559 26.18 5.87 5.52
C GLN A 559 26.40 5.29 4.11
N LYS A 560 25.86 5.97 3.10
CA LYS A 560 25.95 5.55 1.70
C LYS A 560 26.85 6.50 0.91
N THR A 561 27.49 5.99 -0.14
CA THR A 561 28.14 6.82 -1.16
C THR A 561 27.47 6.54 -2.49
N VAL A 562 26.72 7.51 -3.00
CA VAL A 562 25.91 7.39 -4.22
C VAL A 562 26.40 8.43 -5.21
N HIS A 563 26.80 8.00 -6.42
CA HIS A 563 27.36 8.87 -7.46
C HIS A 563 28.45 9.84 -6.97
N GLY A 564 29.27 9.40 -5.99
CA GLY A 564 30.35 10.20 -5.40
C GLY A 564 29.90 11.23 -4.35
N LYS A 565 28.63 11.24 -3.95
CA LYS A 565 28.09 12.02 -2.82
C LYS A 565 27.94 11.14 -1.58
N SER A 566 28.31 11.68 -0.44
CA SER A 566 28.13 11.01 0.85
C SER A 566 26.74 11.36 1.41
N LEU A 567 25.98 10.32 1.76
CA LEU A 567 24.64 10.42 2.31
C LEU A 567 24.60 9.73 3.68
N ILE A 568 23.91 10.33 4.64
CA ILE A 568 23.50 9.69 5.90
C ILE A 568 22.02 9.41 5.78
N VAL A 569 21.64 8.17 5.50
CA VAL A 569 20.25 7.74 5.26
C VAL A 569 19.67 7.18 6.56
N PHE A 570 18.46 7.59 6.92
CA PHE A 570 17.79 7.21 8.16
C PHE A 570 16.27 7.28 7.99
N ASP A 571 15.57 6.34 8.62
CA ASP A 571 14.11 6.31 8.61
C ASP A 571 13.60 7.27 9.67
N VAL A 572 12.61 8.09 9.33
CA VAL A 572 11.84 8.83 10.32
C VAL A 572 10.60 8.01 10.64
N PRO A 573 10.52 7.42 11.84
CA PRO A 573 9.36 6.62 12.20
C PRO A 573 8.09 7.43 12.06
N PHE A 574 7.08 6.86 11.38
CA PHE A 574 5.76 7.48 11.26
C PHE A 574 5.17 7.86 12.63
N SER A 575 5.55 7.13 13.69
CA SER A 575 5.22 7.43 15.08
C SER A 575 5.70 8.77 15.63
N LEU A 576 6.51 9.52 14.87
CA LEU A 576 6.95 10.85 15.26
C LEU A 576 6.06 11.95 14.63
N GLY A 577 5.09 11.61 13.76
CA GLY A 577 4.07 12.55 13.26
C GLY A 577 4.65 13.80 12.61
N LEU A 578 5.71 13.65 11.81
CA LEU A 578 6.47 14.79 11.29
C LEU A 578 5.96 15.22 9.91
N ALA A 579 5.56 16.49 9.81
CA ALA A 579 5.16 17.23 8.60
C ALA A 579 6.35 17.56 7.67
N PHE A 580 7.27 16.62 7.43
CA PHE A 580 8.39 16.85 6.52
C PHE A 580 8.02 16.82 5.04
N PHE A 581 6.89 16.18 4.73
CA PHE A 581 6.42 15.92 3.36
C PHE A 581 4.99 16.40 3.13
N ASP A 582 4.37 17.00 4.15
CA ASP A 582 3.02 17.53 4.04
C ASP A 582 3.18 18.99 3.60
N ASP A 583 3.24 19.20 2.29
CA ASP A 583 3.24 20.52 1.69
C ASP A 583 1.81 21.08 1.77
N HIS A 584 1.41 21.45 2.98
CA HIS A 584 0.25 22.29 3.21
C HIS A 584 0.71 23.52 3.98
N ASP A 585 0.95 24.57 3.20
CA ASP A 585 0.88 25.95 3.66
C ASP A 585 -0.54 26.25 4.17
N ASP A 586 -0.85 25.76 5.38
CA ASP A 586 -2.10 26.05 6.09
C ASP A 586 -2.16 27.47 6.65
N SER A 587 -1.25 28.37 6.24
CA SER A 587 -1.24 29.74 6.75
C SER A 587 -2.38 30.61 6.20
N ASN A 588 -3.16 30.14 5.22
CA ASN A 588 -4.37 30.83 4.77
C ASN A 588 -5.55 29.88 4.59
N GLY A 589 -6.39 29.78 5.63
CA GLY A 589 -7.66 29.02 5.60
C GLY A 589 -8.55 29.33 4.39
N GLY A 590 -8.39 28.53 3.34
CA GLY A 590 -9.14 28.55 2.10
C GLY A 590 -9.28 27.13 1.58
N GLU A 591 -10.51 26.63 1.63
CA GLU A 591 -11.13 25.61 0.76
C GLU A 591 -10.19 24.60 0.09
N VAL A 592 -10.18 23.38 0.63
CA VAL A 592 -9.71 22.15 0.00
C VAL A 592 -10.36 22.05 -1.38
N VAL A 593 -9.58 22.29 -2.43
CA VAL A 593 -9.92 21.82 -3.77
C VAL A 593 -9.12 20.54 -3.93
N GLU A 594 -9.84 19.42 -4.00
CA GLU A 594 -9.30 18.16 -4.48
C GLU A 594 -8.91 18.38 -5.94
N GLU A 595 -7.66 18.76 -6.18
CA GLU A 595 -7.07 18.59 -7.50
C GLU A 595 -6.26 17.30 -7.45
N ASP A 596 -6.64 16.38 -8.33
CA ASP A 596 -6.11 15.04 -8.57
C ASP A 596 -4.63 15.09 -9.00
N HIS A 597 -3.76 15.66 -8.18
CA HIS A 597 -2.33 15.50 -8.37
C HIS A 597 -1.97 14.10 -7.92
N ASP A 598 -1.83 13.21 -8.92
CA ASP A 598 -1.10 11.94 -8.87
C ASP A 598 0.12 12.07 -7.95
N GLU A 599 -0.06 11.80 -6.66
CA GLU A 599 1.03 11.90 -5.69
C GLU A 599 1.99 10.77 -5.99
N GLY A 600 3.05 11.09 -6.75
CA GLY A 600 4.13 10.17 -7.05
C GLY A 600 4.69 9.46 -5.80
N PRO A 601 5.50 8.40 -5.98
CA PRO A 601 5.92 7.54 -4.88
C PRO A 601 6.55 8.35 -3.73
N LYS A 602 5.92 8.29 -2.54
CA LYS A 602 6.40 9.01 -1.36
C LYS A 602 7.77 8.48 -0.92
N PRO A 603 8.68 9.34 -0.44
CA PRO A 603 9.97 8.89 0.08
C PRO A 603 9.81 7.91 1.24
N THR A 604 10.53 6.79 1.18
CA THR A 604 10.53 5.73 2.19
C THR A 604 11.50 5.99 3.35
N ALA A 605 12.50 6.86 3.14
CA ALA A 605 13.44 7.30 4.18
C ALA A 605 13.97 8.71 3.89
N LEU A 606 14.63 9.32 4.89
CA LEU A 606 15.33 10.59 4.74
C LEU A 606 16.83 10.39 4.58
N PHE A 607 17.51 11.40 4.03
CA PHE A 607 18.95 11.48 4.08
C PHE A 607 19.45 12.88 4.40
N LEU A 608 20.67 12.95 4.95
CA LEU A 608 21.46 14.19 5.03
C LEU A 608 22.63 14.14 4.06
N THR A 609 22.88 15.25 3.36
CA THR A 609 24.05 15.40 2.51
C THR A 609 24.66 16.80 2.56
N ALA A 610 25.94 16.89 2.23
CA ALA A 610 26.62 18.16 2.03
C ALA A 610 26.36 18.68 0.61
N HIS A 611 25.71 19.83 0.49
CA HIS A 611 25.45 20.51 -0.78
C HIS A 611 25.60 22.03 -0.62
N GLU A 612 26.22 22.68 -1.60
CA GLU A 612 26.47 24.14 -1.60
C GLU A 612 27.09 24.73 -0.32
N GLY A 613 27.89 23.92 0.39
CA GLY A 613 28.58 24.35 1.59
C GLY A 613 27.81 24.10 2.90
N TYR A 614 26.58 23.60 2.84
CA TYR A 614 25.70 23.35 3.99
C TYR A 614 25.24 21.89 4.04
N TRP A 615 24.71 21.47 5.18
CA TRP A 615 23.94 20.24 5.27
C TRP A 615 22.51 20.49 4.78
N ARG A 616 22.04 19.64 3.87
CA ARG A 616 20.68 19.60 3.34
C ARG A 616 20.04 18.26 3.63
N TRP A 617 18.71 18.21 3.65
CA TRP A 617 17.95 16.98 3.78
C TRP A 617 17.22 16.67 2.47
N GLY A 618 16.88 15.41 2.27
CA GLY A 618 16.08 14.97 1.14
C GLY A 618 15.47 13.59 1.40
N GLY A 619 14.61 13.16 0.49
CA GLY A 619 13.92 11.86 0.53
C GLY A 619 14.62 10.81 -0.32
N THR A 620 14.54 9.55 0.11
CA THR A 620 14.91 8.39 -0.71
C THR A 620 13.68 7.59 -1.08
N ILE A 621 13.59 7.14 -2.32
CA ILE A 621 12.62 6.13 -2.75
C ILE A 621 13.42 4.90 -3.11
N GLU A 622 13.17 3.77 -2.44
CA GLU A 622 13.91 2.53 -2.70
C GLU A 622 13.51 1.93 -4.04
N ALA A 623 14.45 1.26 -4.71
CA ALA A 623 14.16 0.49 -5.90
C ALA A 623 13.08 -0.57 -5.61
N GLY A 624 12.12 -0.70 -6.51
CA GLY A 624 11.00 -1.63 -6.39
C GLY A 624 9.76 -1.06 -5.68
N THR A 625 9.84 0.18 -5.17
CA THR A 625 8.68 0.92 -4.64
C THR A 625 7.61 0.98 -5.72
N VAL A 626 6.42 0.44 -5.42
CA VAL A 626 5.27 0.43 -6.33
C VAL A 626 4.83 1.87 -6.57
N ILE A 627 4.55 2.18 -7.82
CA ILE A 627 3.87 3.42 -8.18
C ILE A 627 2.39 3.04 -8.35
N PRO A 628 1.48 3.59 -7.53
CA PRO A 628 0.05 3.37 -7.70
C PRO A 628 -0.38 3.75 -9.12
N ASP A 629 -1.36 3.02 -9.64
CA ASP A 629 -1.98 3.28 -10.93
C ASP A 629 -3.48 3.07 -10.75
N ASP A 630 -4.25 4.08 -11.11
CA ASP A 630 -5.71 4.09 -10.95
C ASP A 630 -6.40 3.09 -11.89
N ALA A 631 -5.72 2.65 -12.95
CA ALA A 631 -6.23 1.68 -13.93
C ALA A 631 -5.22 0.55 -14.22
N PRO A 632 -5.01 -0.40 -13.30
CA PRO A 632 -3.95 -1.41 -13.42
C PRO A 632 -4.24 -2.50 -14.46
N PHE A 633 -5.25 -2.35 -15.33
CA PHE A 633 -5.66 -3.36 -16.31
C PHE A 633 -5.61 -2.82 -17.74
N VAL A 634 -4.89 -3.53 -18.60
CA VAL A 634 -4.82 -3.23 -20.03
C VAL A 634 -5.15 -4.47 -20.86
N TYR A 635 -5.39 -4.28 -22.15
CA TYR A 635 -5.93 -5.29 -23.05
C TYR A 635 -5.06 -5.47 -24.28
N ASN A 636 -5.12 -6.64 -24.90
CA ASN A 636 -4.57 -6.81 -26.26
C ASN A 636 -5.58 -6.34 -27.32
N GLN A 637 -5.13 -6.27 -28.58
CA GLN A 637 -5.98 -5.89 -29.72
C GLN A 637 -7.28 -6.72 -29.81
N ALA A 638 -7.22 -8.05 -29.61
CA ALA A 638 -8.40 -8.90 -29.75
C ALA A 638 -9.47 -8.61 -28.67
N ALA A 639 -9.03 -8.30 -27.45
CA ALA A 639 -9.90 -7.84 -26.38
C ALA A 639 -10.49 -6.46 -26.71
N MET A 640 -9.66 -5.50 -27.15
CA MET A 640 -10.13 -4.16 -27.52
C MET A 640 -11.12 -4.19 -28.70
N ASP A 641 -10.87 -4.99 -29.73
CA ASP A 641 -11.81 -5.20 -30.85
C ASP A 641 -13.17 -5.74 -30.35
N SER A 642 -13.15 -6.59 -29.33
CA SER A 642 -14.38 -7.11 -28.71
C SER A 642 -15.10 -6.01 -27.91
N ILE A 643 -14.36 -5.20 -27.14
CA ILE A 643 -14.89 -4.07 -26.36
C ILE A 643 -15.59 -3.07 -27.29
N ILE A 644 -14.89 -2.60 -28.33
CA ILE A 644 -15.43 -1.68 -29.34
C ILE A 644 -16.63 -2.32 -30.06
N GLY A 645 -16.55 -3.61 -30.39
CA GLY A 645 -17.67 -4.33 -31.01
C GLY A 645 -18.89 -4.49 -30.11
N GLY A 646 -18.72 -4.39 -28.78
CA GLY A 646 -19.77 -4.44 -27.77
C GLY A 646 -20.35 -3.08 -27.38
N PHE A 647 -19.67 -1.99 -27.73
CA PHE A 647 -20.08 -0.61 -27.46
C PHE A 647 -21.45 -0.29 -28.10
N ASP A 648 -22.35 0.28 -27.31
CA ASP A 648 -23.67 0.75 -27.75
C ASP A 648 -23.85 2.22 -27.40
N SER A 649 -23.74 3.07 -28.41
CA SER A 649 -23.90 4.52 -28.25
C SER A 649 -25.29 4.96 -27.79
N ASN A 650 -26.31 4.08 -27.84
CA ASN A 650 -27.63 4.38 -27.25
C ASN A 650 -27.63 4.30 -25.72
N LEU A 651 -26.58 3.74 -25.12
CA LEU A 651 -26.39 3.65 -23.68
C LEU A 651 -25.65 4.87 -23.10
N ILE A 652 -25.09 5.73 -23.95
CA ILE A 652 -24.51 7.00 -23.52
C ILE A 652 -25.62 7.77 -22.78
N PRO A 653 -25.40 8.18 -21.52
CA PRO A 653 -26.38 8.94 -20.78
C PRO A 653 -26.79 10.15 -21.64
N SER A 654 -28.08 10.27 -21.96
CA SER A 654 -28.54 11.50 -22.57
C SER A 654 -28.32 12.59 -21.53
N SER A 655 -27.36 13.49 -21.76
CA SER A 655 -27.41 14.80 -21.10
C SER A 655 -28.83 15.30 -21.31
N GLU A 656 -29.53 15.62 -20.21
CA GLU A 656 -30.94 15.96 -20.31
C GLU A 656 -31.14 16.98 -21.43
N ALA A 657 -32.16 16.73 -22.25
CA ALA A 657 -32.71 17.71 -23.16
C ALA A 657 -32.84 19.08 -22.44
N PRO A 658 -32.62 20.20 -23.15
CA PRO A 658 -32.57 21.53 -22.55
C PRO A 658 -33.77 21.91 -21.69
#